data_AF-A0A9P9DMD8-F1
#
_entry.id   AF-A0A9P9DMD8-F1
#
_cell.length_a   1.000
_cell.length_b   1.000
_cell.length_c   1.000
_cell.angle_alpha   90.00
_cell.angle_beta   90.00
_cell.angle_gamma   90.00
#
_symmetry.space_group_name_H-M   'P 1'
#
loop_
_entity.id
_entity.type
_entity.pdbx_description
1 polymer ?
#
loop_
_entity_poly.entity_id
_entity_poly.type
_entity_poly.pdbx_seq_one_letter_code
_entity_poly.pdbx_strand_id
1 'polypeptide(L)'
;MWKQLLADIDPVTGSAGAALLCTVLTQCLASRPSELTSELLGWSLLPILFRSTKPSDLHTIPKTTSLGETPSTHTSKRSLWTIAAGITACCVCKTESNVVGYLPALTPLLLVAQGHLGSKLCTSTASDSWFFSSLVDSIWGTVIVACFSSLTLLNWDIRGSALATVPLLCLLIVYTILLPRNNKTSRVLPHVDVEDAIVPLSLRVVVTLSIALCAHVFFLGLPTSSVMPTISLGLAKALSWYFTTRTAQHSSWSTVTAIGTFSIASTRNPFTFSSDTHALSHVAVSFLALAQAIYMLPKQANTRSILWGFLLISLVPYVLNLYAISFEQSSAPNFDWTYPHPVEALAQKAKQDFEQISNRQSRTYLEACKEYERRYSKEPPPGFEAWYAFAASNQSPIIDDFDLIYDAVSPFWKLSGREVLEVMRNAQRAEGGELWFCSLSGDSAKTSCSHPSRKIDRHVQMLFDTLTEDLRGALPDVGFLVNHLDEPRVLIPRALPGEGDPVRNQQFNLTDMSHQPVWNAITKYCPPQSIPSASGMNPKVETYGLPFITNRTLALDLCRNPQYSGMHGLFMSPTTFRLIEGLVPILSVGSPSTMGDILFPSPAYLEEGFKYDESHDVEWEKKRNNLYWAGSTTGAHVSDCQWHNFHRQRFVQLGQNLGGQKHSYLRQRGQTVTRAESSFLNGRAFDVVFSRIFGCETKYCQEQKAYFDTKAWADKDLALLSRLVFDLDGNGISGRYYKLLASKSAPLKQTVLREWHDERLVPWVHYIPISQGLKEVPELVSYLTSTEAGQQRAKEIAEQGRAWFSKAFREVDMTIYVYRLLLELARLHDPQREAS
;
A
#
# COMPACT_ATOMS: atom_id res chain seq x y z
N MET A 1 37.40 -18.10 -29.23
CA MET A 1 37.62 -17.84 -27.79
C MET A 1 36.56 -18.46 -26.89
N TRP A 2 35.26 -18.15 -27.00
CA TRP A 2 34.23 -18.70 -26.07
C TRP A 2 34.03 -20.23 -26.15
N LYS A 3 34.18 -20.85 -27.34
CA LYS A 3 34.09 -22.32 -27.51
C LYS A 3 35.27 -23.09 -26.88
N GLN A 4 36.45 -22.48 -26.77
CA GLN A 4 37.60 -23.08 -26.08
C GLN A 4 37.46 -22.97 -24.56
N LEU A 5 36.93 -21.84 -24.05
CA LEU A 5 36.70 -21.64 -22.62
C LEU A 5 35.65 -22.59 -22.02
N LEU A 6 34.66 -23.02 -22.82
CA LEU A 6 33.62 -23.97 -22.39
C LEU A 6 34.08 -25.44 -22.46
N ALA A 7 35.12 -25.76 -23.23
CA ALA A 7 35.64 -27.11 -23.37
C ALA A 7 36.49 -27.57 -22.16
N ASP A 8 37.00 -26.61 -21.38
CA ASP A 8 37.84 -26.85 -20.19
C ASP A 8 37.07 -26.87 -18.86
N ILE A 9 35.73 -26.75 -18.88
CA ILE A 9 34.91 -26.78 -17.66
C ILE A 9 34.66 -28.23 -17.25
N ASP A 10 35.02 -28.58 -16.01
CA ASP A 10 34.78 -29.92 -15.50
C ASP A 10 33.26 -30.18 -15.33
N PRO A 11 32.80 -31.43 -15.48
CA PRO A 11 31.36 -31.73 -15.45
C PRO A 11 30.64 -31.30 -14.16
N VAL A 12 31.35 -31.27 -13.02
CA VAL A 12 30.78 -30.90 -11.73
C VAL A 12 30.53 -29.40 -11.70
N THR A 13 31.54 -28.60 -12.05
CA THR A 13 31.41 -27.14 -12.21
C THR A 13 30.36 -26.78 -13.25
N GLY A 14 30.33 -27.51 -14.38
CA GLY A 14 29.32 -27.34 -15.43
C GLY A 14 27.89 -27.57 -14.92
N SER A 15 27.65 -28.65 -14.17
CA SER A 15 26.33 -28.93 -13.59
C SER A 15 25.90 -27.88 -12.56
N ALA A 16 26.83 -27.42 -11.71
CA ALA A 16 26.56 -26.43 -10.68
C ALA A 16 26.26 -25.05 -11.30
N GLY A 17 27.02 -24.65 -12.33
CA GLY A 17 26.76 -23.44 -13.10
C GLY A 17 25.41 -23.47 -13.82
N ALA A 18 25.04 -24.61 -14.43
CA ALA A 18 23.73 -24.77 -15.04
C ALA A 18 22.59 -24.74 -13.99
N ALA A 19 22.80 -25.32 -12.80
CA ALA A 19 21.84 -25.25 -11.71
C ALA A 19 21.65 -23.80 -11.20
N LEU A 20 22.73 -23.03 -11.01
CA LEU A 20 22.68 -21.61 -10.68
C LEU A 20 21.89 -20.83 -11.75
N LEU A 21 22.21 -21.01 -13.02
CA LEU A 21 21.53 -20.31 -14.12
C LEU A 21 20.03 -20.64 -14.17
N CYS A 22 19.67 -21.93 -14.11
CA CYS A 22 18.27 -22.35 -14.21
C CYS A 22 17.45 -21.91 -12.99
N THR A 23 18.01 -21.97 -11.78
CA THR A 23 17.32 -21.51 -10.57
C THR A 23 17.14 -19.99 -10.55
N VAL A 24 18.15 -19.22 -11.00
CA VAL A 24 18.00 -17.77 -11.22
C VAL A 24 16.91 -17.49 -12.24
N LEU A 25 16.91 -18.21 -13.37
CA LEU A 25 15.90 -18.04 -14.42
C LEU A 25 14.49 -18.37 -13.91
N THR A 26 14.33 -19.45 -13.12
CA THR A 26 13.07 -19.75 -12.44
C THR A 26 12.61 -18.60 -11.56
N GLN A 27 13.53 -17.98 -10.80
CA GLN A 27 13.20 -16.88 -9.92
C GLN A 27 12.84 -15.58 -10.68
N CYS A 28 13.52 -15.28 -11.79
CA CYS A 28 13.19 -14.14 -12.65
C CYS A 28 11.86 -14.29 -13.39
N LEU A 29 11.49 -15.53 -13.75
CA LEU A 29 10.23 -15.83 -14.45
C LEU A 29 9.06 -16.12 -13.49
N ALA A 30 9.33 -16.22 -12.18
CA ALA A 30 8.34 -16.63 -11.20
C ALA A 30 7.17 -15.64 -11.14
N SER A 31 5.96 -16.18 -11.15
CA SER A 31 4.74 -15.42 -10.88
C SER A 31 3.80 -16.28 -10.06
N ARG A 32 3.09 -15.69 -9.07
CA ARG A 32 2.14 -16.45 -8.24
C ARG A 32 1.05 -17.13 -9.05
N PRO A 33 0.43 -16.47 -10.06
CA PRO A 33 -0.62 -17.11 -10.86
C PRO A 33 -0.11 -18.31 -11.67
N SER A 34 1.17 -18.30 -12.08
CA SER A 34 1.78 -19.39 -12.85
C SER A 34 2.43 -20.47 -11.97
N GLU A 35 2.53 -20.30 -10.65
CA GLU A 35 3.40 -21.14 -9.82
C GLU A 35 3.01 -22.63 -9.88
N LEU A 36 1.72 -22.92 -9.69
CA LEU A 36 1.21 -24.30 -9.61
C LEU A 36 1.14 -24.99 -10.99
N THR A 37 0.74 -24.24 -12.03
CA THR A 37 0.65 -24.74 -13.41
C THR A 37 2.03 -24.95 -14.04
N SER A 38 2.97 -24.05 -13.79
CA SER A 38 4.37 -24.19 -14.23
C SER A 38 5.09 -25.34 -13.51
N GLU A 39 4.83 -25.56 -12.22
CA GLU A 39 5.42 -26.70 -11.49
C GLU A 39 4.89 -28.02 -12.05
N LEU A 40 3.58 -28.12 -12.31
CA LEU A 40 2.97 -29.30 -12.92
C LEU A 40 3.60 -29.61 -14.28
N LEU A 41 3.79 -28.59 -15.12
CA LEU A 41 4.50 -28.74 -16.40
C LEU A 41 5.96 -29.18 -16.19
N GLY A 42 6.67 -28.56 -15.24
CA GLY A 42 8.05 -28.86 -14.93
C GLY A 42 8.27 -30.34 -14.58
N TRP A 43 7.45 -30.88 -13.67
CA TRP A 43 7.50 -32.29 -13.28
C TRP A 43 7.00 -33.24 -14.37
N SER A 44 6.13 -32.78 -15.27
CA SER A 44 5.71 -33.57 -16.44
C SER A 44 6.84 -33.74 -17.45
N LEU A 45 7.70 -32.72 -17.60
CA LEU A 45 8.83 -32.72 -18.55
C LEU A 45 10.09 -33.36 -17.97
N LEU A 46 10.25 -33.37 -16.64
CA LEU A 46 11.46 -33.83 -15.96
C LEU A 46 11.89 -35.27 -16.35
N PRO A 47 10.99 -36.28 -16.45
CA PRO A 47 11.38 -37.63 -16.90
C PRO A 47 11.95 -37.67 -18.32
N ILE A 48 11.50 -36.77 -19.21
CA ILE A 48 11.96 -36.71 -20.60
C ILE A 48 13.42 -36.24 -20.63
N LEU A 49 13.78 -35.25 -19.82
CA LEU A 49 15.14 -34.75 -19.67
C LEU A 49 16.10 -35.85 -19.20
N PHE A 50 15.72 -36.61 -18.16
CA PHE A 50 16.54 -37.72 -17.66
C PHE A 50 16.66 -38.89 -18.65
N ARG A 51 15.63 -39.16 -19.47
CA ARG A 51 15.70 -40.19 -20.52
C ARG A 51 16.60 -39.77 -21.69
N SER A 52 16.50 -38.52 -22.14
CA SER A 52 17.25 -37.99 -23.29
C SER A 52 18.75 -37.85 -23.05
N THR A 53 19.20 -37.91 -21.78
CA THR A 53 20.60 -37.69 -21.38
C THR A 53 21.28 -38.94 -20.83
N LYS A 54 20.64 -40.12 -20.90
CA LYS A 54 21.34 -41.39 -20.67
C LYS A 54 22.34 -41.62 -21.82
N PRO A 55 23.63 -41.86 -21.55
CA PRO A 55 24.58 -42.19 -22.61
C PRO A 55 24.11 -43.45 -23.33
N SER A 56 24.08 -43.42 -24.66
CA SER A 56 24.20 -44.65 -25.44
C SER A 56 25.58 -45.24 -25.13
N ASP A 57 25.64 -46.53 -24.82
CA ASP A 57 26.86 -47.27 -24.48
C ASP A 57 28.05 -46.86 -25.36
N LEU A 58 28.99 -46.07 -24.84
CA LEU A 58 30.40 -46.11 -25.23
C LEU A 58 31.24 -45.32 -24.19
N HIS A 59 32.22 -46.00 -23.61
CA HIS A 59 33.22 -45.55 -22.62
C HIS A 59 32.78 -45.38 -21.16
N THR A 60 32.68 -46.54 -20.50
CA THR A 60 32.77 -46.74 -19.06
C THR A 60 34.09 -46.18 -18.50
N ILE A 61 34.01 -45.15 -17.66
CA ILE A 61 35.04 -44.85 -16.66
C ILE A 61 34.78 -45.81 -15.48
N PRO A 62 35.78 -46.56 -14.97
CA PRO A 62 35.55 -47.61 -13.99
C PRO A 62 35.10 -47.01 -12.64
N LYS A 63 33.92 -47.45 -12.18
CA LYS A 63 33.55 -47.37 -10.75
C LYS A 63 34.62 -48.14 -9.97
N THR A 64 35.35 -47.46 -9.09
CA THR A 64 36.28 -48.09 -8.16
C THR A 64 35.59 -49.23 -7.41
N THR A 65 36.22 -50.39 -7.48
CA THR A 65 35.85 -51.67 -6.90
C THR A 65 35.69 -51.58 -5.38
N SER A 66 34.49 -51.87 -4.87
CA SER A 66 34.30 -52.41 -3.53
C SER A 66 33.29 -53.54 -3.58
N LEU A 67 33.69 -54.69 -3.05
CA LEU A 67 32.97 -55.96 -3.02
C LEU A 67 31.53 -55.86 -2.49
N GLY A 68 30.65 -56.66 -3.10
CA GLY A 68 29.37 -57.09 -2.53
C GLY A 68 28.18 -56.70 -3.39
N GLU A 69 27.65 -57.64 -4.17
CA GLU A 69 26.30 -57.55 -4.73
C GLU A 69 25.29 -57.34 -3.59
N THR A 70 24.62 -56.19 -3.58
CA THR A 70 23.42 -55.95 -2.76
C THR A 70 22.18 -56.01 -3.63
N PRO A 71 21.07 -56.61 -3.15
CA PRO A 71 19.84 -56.73 -3.93
C PRO A 71 19.24 -55.35 -4.22
N SER A 72 18.52 -55.26 -5.34
CA SER A 72 17.80 -54.06 -5.78
C SER A 72 16.97 -53.46 -4.63
N THR A 73 17.40 -52.29 -4.16
CA THR A 73 16.67 -51.52 -3.14
C THR A 73 15.32 -51.09 -3.70
N HIS A 74 14.26 -51.81 -3.36
CA HIS A 74 12.89 -51.41 -3.66
C HIS A 74 12.63 -50.00 -3.09
N THR A 75 12.43 -49.03 -3.98
CA THR A 75 12.12 -47.64 -3.62
C THR A 75 10.83 -47.60 -2.78
N SER A 76 10.91 -47.04 -1.57
CA SER A 76 9.76 -46.98 -0.65
C SER A 76 8.62 -46.15 -1.25
N LYS A 77 7.48 -46.80 -1.54
CA LYS A 77 6.26 -46.11 -2.02
C LYS A 77 5.80 -45.02 -1.06
N ARG A 78 5.99 -45.21 0.25
CA ARG A 78 5.66 -44.21 1.28
C ARG A 78 6.54 -42.97 1.15
N SER A 79 7.86 -43.14 1.01
CA SER A 79 8.80 -42.04 0.81
C SER A 79 8.46 -41.20 -0.42
N LEU A 80 8.10 -41.85 -1.54
CA LEU A 80 7.73 -41.15 -2.77
C LEU A 80 6.46 -40.29 -2.62
N TRP A 81 5.45 -40.78 -1.90
CA TRP A 81 4.25 -39.98 -1.60
C TRP A 81 4.55 -38.84 -0.62
N THR A 82 5.41 -39.06 0.38
CA THR A 82 5.85 -38.00 1.29
C THR A 82 6.60 -36.90 0.56
N ILE A 83 7.51 -37.24 -0.36
CA ILE A 83 8.21 -36.25 -1.19
C ILE A 83 7.20 -35.47 -2.06
N ALA A 84 6.29 -36.18 -2.75
CA ALA A 84 5.30 -35.54 -3.60
C ALA A 84 4.38 -34.58 -2.85
N ALA A 85 3.90 -34.99 -1.67
CA ALA A 85 3.10 -34.15 -0.79
C ALA A 85 3.90 -32.93 -0.27
N GLY A 86 5.18 -33.11 0.11
CA GLY A 86 6.04 -32.02 0.55
C GLY A 86 6.32 -30.97 -0.53
N ILE A 87 6.59 -31.40 -1.76
CA ILE A 87 6.74 -30.50 -2.92
C ILE A 87 5.44 -29.75 -3.18
N THR A 88 4.31 -30.47 -3.21
CA THR A 88 2.99 -29.88 -3.47
C THR A 88 2.62 -28.85 -2.41
N ALA A 89 2.82 -29.17 -1.13
CA ALA A 89 2.57 -28.24 -0.02
C ALA A 89 3.44 -26.98 -0.15
N CYS A 90 4.72 -27.12 -0.48
CA CYS A 90 5.61 -25.98 -0.72
C CYS A 90 5.11 -25.11 -1.88
N CYS A 91 4.66 -25.71 -2.99
CA CYS A 91 4.11 -24.97 -4.13
C CYS A 91 2.80 -24.25 -3.78
N VAL A 92 1.88 -24.89 -3.05
CA VAL A 92 0.65 -24.23 -2.57
C VAL A 92 0.98 -23.07 -1.64
N CYS A 93 1.91 -23.24 -0.71
CA CYS A 93 2.37 -22.16 0.16
C CYS A 93 2.98 -21.00 -0.63
N LYS A 94 3.77 -21.26 -1.70
CA LYS A 94 4.33 -20.22 -2.56
C LYS A 94 3.27 -19.48 -3.37
N THR A 95 2.21 -20.15 -3.81
CA THR A 95 1.06 -19.53 -4.48
C THR A 95 0.36 -18.53 -3.55
N GLU A 96 0.17 -18.88 -2.27
CA GLU A 96 -0.59 -18.09 -1.31
C GLU A 96 0.24 -17.05 -0.53
N SER A 97 1.50 -17.38 -0.23
CA SER A 97 2.39 -16.58 0.61
C SER A 97 3.77 -16.52 -0.04
N ASN A 98 4.17 -15.34 -0.51
CA ASN A 98 5.49 -15.08 -1.11
C ASN A 98 6.67 -15.24 -0.11
N VAL A 99 6.43 -15.87 1.04
CA VAL A 99 7.35 -15.88 2.17
C VAL A 99 8.24 -17.09 2.07
N VAL A 100 9.35 -16.87 1.38
CA VAL A 100 10.45 -17.83 1.22
C VAL A 100 11.57 -17.56 2.26
N GLY A 101 11.32 -16.66 3.21
CA GLY A 101 12.33 -16.07 4.07
C GLY A 101 13.12 -17.05 4.95
N TYR A 102 12.55 -18.22 5.29
CA TYR A 102 13.28 -19.22 6.08
C TYR A 102 14.01 -20.29 5.26
N LEU A 103 13.95 -20.30 3.93
CA LEU A 103 14.71 -21.27 3.13
C LEU A 103 16.23 -21.34 3.44
N PRO A 104 16.93 -20.24 3.76
CA PRO A 104 18.35 -20.32 4.11
C PRO A 104 18.66 -21.26 5.28
N ALA A 105 17.69 -21.50 6.18
CA ALA A 105 17.85 -22.43 7.30
C ALA A 105 17.98 -23.90 6.85
N LEU A 106 17.58 -24.26 5.62
CA LEU A 106 17.73 -25.62 5.12
C LEU A 106 19.20 -26.06 5.04
N THR A 107 20.12 -25.17 4.69
CA THR A 107 21.54 -25.49 4.53
C THR A 107 22.16 -26.03 5.82
N PRO A 108 22.15 -25.31 6.96
CA PRO A 108 22.68 -25.85 8.22
C PRO A 108 21.90 -27.07 8.73
N LEU A 109 20.57 -27.09 8.57
CA LEU A 109 19.74 -28.22 9.02
C LEU A 109 20.08 -29.52 8.27
N LEU A 110 20.33 -29.43 6.96
CA LEU A 110 20.74 -30.58 6.16
C LEU A 110 22.17 -31.01 6.48
N LEU A 111 23.11 -30.09 6.75
CA LEU A 111 24.45 -30.46 7.21
C LEU A 111 24.43 -31.22 8.54
N VAL A 112 23.58 -30.80 9.49
CA VAL A 112 23.37 -31.53 10.76
C VAL A 112 22.76 -32.91 10.49
N ALA A 113 21.75 -32.99 9.63
CA ALA A 113 21.13 -34.27 9.25
C ALA A 113 22.14 -35.23 8.59
N GLN A 114 23.04 -34.71 7.73
CA GLN A 114 24.12 -35.48 7.10
C GLN A 114 25.09 -36.06 8.12
N GLY A 115 25.47 -35.27 9.12
CA GLY A 115 26.31 -35.71 10.23
C GLY A 115 25.68 -36.87 11.02
N HIS A 116 24.40 -36.77 11.36
CA HIS A 116 23.67 -37.83 12.06
C HIS A 116 23.43 -39.10 11.22
N LEU A 117 23.27 -38.96 9.90
CA LEU A 117 23.02 -40.06 8.97
C LEU A 117 24.30 -40.78 8.50
N GLY A 118 25.48 -40.35 8.97
CA GLY A 118 26.76 -41.00 8.68
C GLY A 118 27.21 -40.88 7.21
N SER A 119 26.67 -39.90 6.48
CA SER A 119 26.97 -39.65 5.08
C SER A 119 28.27 -38.84 4.96
N LYS A 120 29.42 -39.50 4.85
CA LYS A 120 30.68 -38.85 4.50
C LYS A 120 30.79 -38.76 2.97
N LEU A 121 30.22 -37.73 2.35
CA LEU A 121 30.75 -37.26 1.07
C LEU A 121 31.84 -36.23 1.37
N CYS A 122 33.04 -36.43 0.80
CA CYS A 122 34.27 -35.72 1.11
C CYS A 122 34.09 -34.20 1.24
N THR A 123 34.11 -33.71 2.48
CA THR A 123 34.35 -32.29 2.74
C THR A 123 35.77 -31.94 2.30
N SER A 124 35.87 -30.96 1.41
CA SER A 124 37.15 -30.49 0.90
C SER A 124 37.92 -29.79 2.02
N THR A 125 38.92 -30.46 2.61
CA THR A 125 40.04 -29.75 3.23
C THR A 125 40.92 -29.23 2.10
N ALA A 126 40.56 -28.06 1.56
CA ALA A 126 41.46 -27.25 0.74
C ALA A 126 41.88 -26.05 1.58
N SER A 127 43.18 -26.00 1.91
CA SER A 127 43.79 -24.80 2.47
C SER A 127 43.70 -23.68 1.44
N ASP A 128 42.90 -22.66 1.71
CA ASP A 128 43.20 -21.28 1.31
C ASP A 128 42.27 -20.32 2.09
N SER A 129 42.88 -19.46 2.90
CA SER A 129 42.28 -18.54 3.88
C SER A 129 41.51 -19.20 5.05
N TRP A 130 42.09 -19.10 6.25
CA TRP A 130 41.58 -19.71 7.49
C TRP A 130 40.22 -19.13 7.95
N PHE A 131 39.88 -17.91 7.53
CA PHE A 131 38.67 -17.21 7.98
C PHE A 131 37.43 -17.49 7.12
N PHE A 132 37.55 -17.47 5.78
CA PHE A 132 36.40 -17.67 4.88
C PHE A 132 35.94 -19.12 4.80
N SER A 133 36.86 -20.09 4.79
CA SER A 133 36.53 -21.51 4.79
C SER A 133 35.72 -21.93 6.02
N SER A 134 36.02 -21.37 7.20
CA SER A 134 35.29 -21.67 8.42
C SER A 134 33.86 -21.12 8.41
N LEU A 135 33.64 -19.92 7.89
CA LEU A 135 32.30 -19.30 7.79
C LEU A 135 31.40 -20.03 6.78
N VAL A 136 31.99 -20.60 5.74
CA VAL A 136 31.26 -21.13 4.59
C VAL A 136 31.01 -22.63 4.69
N ASP A 137 31.94 -23.41 5.25
CA ASP A 137 31.85 -24.88 5.29
C ASP A 137 31.55 -25.45 6.69
N SER A 138 31.69 -24.67 7.77
CA SER A 138 31.36 -25.16 9.12
C SER A 138 29.86 -25.07 9.43
N ILE A 139 29.34 -25.99 10.24
CA ILE A 139 27.94 -25.96 10.69
C ILE A 139 27.60 -24.61 11.34
N TRP A 140 28.46 -24.10 12.22
CA TRP A 140 28.25 -22.80 12.87
C TRP A 140 28.29 -21.63 11.88
N GLY A 141 29.22 -21.65 10.92
CA GLY A 141 29.28 -20.66 9.86
C GLY A 141 28.00 -20.64 9.02
N THR A 142 27.51 -21.82 8.61
CA THR A 142 26.25 -21.94 7.85
C THR A 142 25.01 -21.52 8.65
N VAL A 143 24.99 -21.72 9.98
CA VAL A 143 23.93 -21.18 10.86
C VAL A 143 23.94 -19.65 10.86
N ILE A 144 25.11 -19.02 11.00
CA ILE A 144 25.23 -17.54 11.00
C ILE A 144 24.74 -16.98 9.66
N VAL A 145 25.20 -17.55 8.54
CA VAL A 145 24.78 -17.14 7.20
C VAL A 145 23.27 -17.34 7.04
N ALA A 146 22.71 -18.46 7.47
CA ALA A 146 21.29 -18.73 7.40
C ALA A 146 20.46 -17.72 8.22
N CYS A 147 20.86 -17.40 9.44
CA CYS A 147 20.19 -16.41 10.28
C CYS A 147 20.19 -15.03 9.62
N PHE A 148 21.36 -14.56 9.16
CA PHE A 148 21.47 -13.26 8.49
C PHE A 148 20.66 -13.23 7.18
N SER A 149 20.73 -14.30 6.39
CA SER A 149 19.98 -14.42 5.14
C SER A 149 18.48 -14.43 5.39
N SER A 150 18.01 -15.16 6.40
CA SER A 150 16.59 -15.19 6.75
C SER A 150 16.08 -13.85 7.24
N LEU A 151 16.83 -13.14 8.09
CA LEU A 151 16.47 -11.79 8.52
C LEU A 151 16.39 -10.83 7.33
N THR A 152 17.35 -10.90 6.42
CA THR A 152 17.38 -10.06 5.22
C THR A 152 16.20 -10.37 4.29
N LEU A 153 15.91 -11.64 4.02
CA LEU A 153 14.80 -12.04 3.15
C LEU A 153 13.43 -11.77 3.77
N LEU A 154 13.33 -11.71 5.10
CA LEU A 154 12.12 -11.31 5.83
C LEU A 154 12.00 -9.80 6.04
N ASN A 155 12.92 -9.00 5.48
CA ASN A 155 12.98 -7.56 5.69
C ASN A 155 12.96 -7.20 7.19
N TRP A 156 13.60 -8.03 8.02
CA TRP A 156 13.66 -7.90 9.48
C TRP A 156 12.30 -7.97 10.20
N ASP A 157 11.23 -8.37 9.50
CA ASP A 157 9.90 -8.58 10.08
C ASP A 157 9.71 -10.05 10.49
N ILE A 158 9.99 -10.34 11.77
CA ILE A 158 9.89 -11.68 12.34
C ILE A 158 8.41 -12.05 12.62
N ARG A 159 7.52 -11.06 12.76
CA ARG A 159 6.11 -11.26 13.18
C ARG A 159 5.23 -11.79 12.03
N GLY A 160 5.63 -11.60 10.77
CA GLY A 160 4.90 -12.09 9.59
C GLY A 160 5.22 -13.52 9.11
N SER A 161 6.06 -14.28 9.83
CA SER A 161 6.79 -15.41 9.21
C SER A 161 6.34 -16.83 9.60
N ALA A 162 5.28 -16.98 10.41
CA ALA A 162 4.80 -18.32 10.81
C ALA A 162 4.46 -19.22 9.60
N LEU A 163 3.88 -18.66 8.54
CA LEU A 163 3.54 -19.40 7.32
C LEU A 163 4.77 -19.88 6.54
N ALA A 164 5.91 -19.20 6.66
CA ALA A 164 7.17 -19.60 6.01
C ALA A 164 7.82 -20.83 6.67
N THR A 165 7.38 -21.20 7.88
CA THR A 165 7.87 -22.41 8.57
C THR A 165 7.34 -23.68 7.91
N VAL A 166 6.13 -23.66 7.34
CA VAL A 166 5.53 -24.81 6.65
C VAL A 166 6.36 -25.26 5.45
N PRO A 167 6.68 -24.41 4.44
CA PRO A 167 7.51 -24.81 3.31
C PRO A 167 8.93 -25.20 3.73
N LEU A 168 9.49 -24.57 4.77
CA LEU A 168 10.78 -24.98 5.36
C LEU A 168 10.73 -26.43 5.85
N LEU A 169 9.75 -26.78 6.69
CA LEU A 169 9.62 -28.12 7.26
C LEU A 169 9.35 -29.17 6.17
N CYS A 170 8.48 -28.85 5.20
CA CYS A 170 8.20 -29.74 4.07
C CYS A 170 9.47 -30.02 3.24
N LEU A 171 10.24 -28.98 2.89
CA LEU A 171 11.47 -29.14 2.11
C LEU A 171 12.58 -29.83 2.92
N LEU A 172 12.67 -29.59 4.22
CA LEU A 172 13.60 -30.30 5.09
C LEU A 172 13.32 -31.80 5.07
N ILE A 173 12.05 -32.21 5.18
CA ILE A 173 11.66 -33.62 5.08
C ILE A 173 12.02 -34.18 3.68
N VAL A 174 11.68 -33.46 2.61
CA VAL A 174 11.99 -33.85 1.23
C VAL A 174 13.49 -34.10 1.07
N TYR A 175 14.32 -33.09 1.34
CA TYR A 175 15.77 -33.21 1.15
C TYR A 175 16.41 -34.24 2.10
N THR A 176 15.89 -34.44 3.31
CA THR A 176 16.37 -35.49 4.23
C THR A 176 16.09 -36.91 3.73
N ILE A 177 15.02 -37.11 2.95
CA ILE A 177 14.74 -38.38 2.27
C ILE A 177 15.71 -38.58 1.09
N LEU A 178 16.04 -37.50 0.37
CA LEU A 178 16.93 -37.53 -0.79
C LEU A 178 18.43 -37.60 -0.44
N LEU A 179 18.81 -37.32 0.80
CA LEU A 179 20.20 -37.40 1.27
C LEU A 179 20.74 -38.85 1.21
N PRO A 180 21.93 -39.10 0.62
CA PRO A 180 22.58 -40.42 0.62
C PRO A 180 22.88 -40.89 2.04
N ARG A 181 22.70 -42.18 2.35
CA ARG A 181 22.90 -42.75 3.69
C ARG A 181 23.89 -43.90 3.71
N ASN A 182 24.60 -44.04 4.83
CA ASN A 182 25.40 -45.22 5.11
C ASN A 182 24.54 -46.28 5.81
N ASN A 183 24.76 -47.55 5.47
CA ASN A 183 23.75 -48.64 5.50
C ASN A 183 23.24 -49.13 6.88
N LYS A 184 23.26 -48.33 7.95
CA LYS A 184 22.98 -48.85 9.32
C LYS A 184 22.03 -48.05 10.23
N THR A 185 21.42 -46.94 9.85
CA THR A 185 20.61 -46.16 10.81
C THR A 185 19.26 -45.65 10.26
N SER A 186 18.18 -46.08 10.95
CA SER A 186 16.76 -45.66 10.86
C SER A 186 15.84 -46.30 9.79
N ARG A 187 14.81 -47.01 10.29
CA ARG A 187 13.67 -47.55 9.52
C ARG A 187 12.58 -46.51 9.19
N VAL A 188 12.67 -45.28 9.69
CA VAL A 188 11.53 -44.34 9.70
C VAL A 188 11.36 -43.56 8.39
N LEU A 189 12.44 -43.27 7.65
CA LEU A 189 12.41 -42.53 6.37
C LEU A 189 13.40 -43.17 5.37
N PRO A 190 13.00 -44.11 4.51
CA PRO A 190 13.90 -44.76 3.55
C PRO A 190 14.47 -43.78 2.52
N HIS A 191 15.78 -43.88 2.24
CA HIS A 191 16.46 -43.10 1.18
C HIS A 191 15.85 -43.39 -0.20
N VAL A 192 15.78 -42.35 -1.05
CA VAL A 192 15.32 -42.44 -2.43
C VAL A 192 16.38 -41.80 -3.33
N ASP A 193 16.94 -42.58 -4.25
CA ASP A 193 17.71 -42.04 -5.37
C ASP A 193 16.74 -41.42 -6.38
N VAL A 194 16.92 -40.13 -6.66
CA VAL A 194 16.04 -39.36 -7.55
C VAL A 194 16.13 -39.87 -8.99
N GLU A 195 17.28 -40.32 -9.48
CA GLU A 195 17.42 -40.77 -10.87
C GLU A 195 16.68 -42.08 -11.11
N ASP A 196 16.83 -43.03 -10.20
CA ASP A 196 16.15 -44.33 -10.28
C ASP A 196 14.64 -44.19 -10.04
N ALA A 197 14.24 -43.20 -9.24
CA ALA A 197 12.85 -42.96 -8.89
C ALA A 197 12.17 -41.85 -9.70
N ILE A 198 12.82 -41.26 -10.70
CA ILE A 198 12.34 -40.01 -11.32
C ILE A 198 10.95 -40.16 -11.95
N VAL A 199 10.71 -41.27 -12.65
CA VAL A 199 9.43 -41.58 -13.29
C VAL A 199 8.32 -41.79 -12.24
N PRO A 200 8.45 -42.72 -11.27
CA PRO A 200 7.41 -42.92 -10.27
C PRO A 200 7.24 -41.71 -9.32
N LEU A 201 8.27 -40.91 -9.10
CA LEU A 201 8.17 -39.67 -8.31
C LEU A 201 7.41 -38.59 -9.07
N SER A 202 7.79 -38.31 -10.32
CA SER A 202 7.16 -37.29 -11.16
C SER A 202 5.66 -37.55 -11.34
N LEU A 203 5.26 -38.81 -11.56
CA LEU A 203 3.85 -39.19 -11.64
C LEU A 203 3.07 -38.80 -10.37
N ARG A 204 3.64 -39.06 -9.18
CA ARG A 204 2.97 -38.72 -7.91
C ARG A 204 2.89 -37.22 -7.69
N VAL A 205 3.97 -36.48 -8.00
CA VAL A 205 3.99 -35.02 -7.92
C VAL A 205 2.94 -34.41 -8.85
N VAL A 206 2.83 -34.89 -10.10
CA VAL A 206 1.81 -34.43 -11.05
C VAL A 206 0.40 -34.73 -10.53
N VAL A 207 0.17 -35.91 -9.92
CA VAL A 207 -1.14 -36.24 -9.33
C VAL A 207 -1.48 -35.31 -8.17
N THR A 208 -0.57 -35.10 -7.22
CA THR A 208 -0.83 -34.22 -6.06
C THR A 208 -0.97 -32.76 -6.45
N LEU A 209 -0.17 -32.27 -7.41
CA LEU A 209 -0.32 -30.92 -7.97
C LEU A 209 -1.64 -30.76 -8.74
N SER A 210 -2.09 -31.79 -9.49
CA SER A 210 -3.39 -31.76 -10.18
C SER A 210 -4.54 -31.64 -9.18
N ILE A 211 -4.49 -32.37 -8.06
CA ILE A 211 -5.49 -32.27 -6.99
C ILE A 211 -5.48 -30.87 -6.38
N ALA A 212 -4.29 -30.34 -6.08
CA ALA A 212 -4.14 -28.98 -5.55
C ALA A 212 -4.66 -27.92 -6.55
N LEU A 213 -4.43 -28.10 -7.85
CA LEU A 213 -4.94 -27.22 -8.89
C LEU A 213 -6.47 -27.26 -8.95
N CYS A 214 -7.06 -28.45 -8.94
CA CYS A 214 -8.52 -28.60 -8.93
C CYS A 214 -9.14 -27.95 -7.68
N ALA A 215 -8.53 -28.15 -6.51
CA ALA A 215 -8.98 -27.51 -5.28
C ALA A 215 -8.86 -25.97 -5.38
N HIS A 216 -7.74 -25.46 -5.88
CA HIS A 216 -7.55 -24.03 -6.10
C HIS A 216 -8.59 -23.48 -7.08
N VAL A 217 -8.82 -24.13 -8.22
CA VAL A 217 -9.85 -23.71 -9.19
C VAL A 217 -11.25 -23.72 -8.58
N PHE A 218 -11.57 -24.72 -7.75
CA PHE A 218 -12.87 -24.85 -7.10
C PHE A 218 -13.13 -23.74 -6.06
N PHE A 219 -12.15 -23.46 -5.20
CA PHE A 219 -12.32 -22.49 -4.10
C PHE A 219 -12.00 -21.05 -4.49
N LEU A 220 -11.05 -20.86 -5.41
CA LEU A 220 -10.37 -19.60 -5.68
C LEU A 220 -10.54 -19.13 -7.13
N GLY A 221 -10.97 -20.01 -8.04
CA GLY A 221 -11.19 -19.69 -9.46
C GLY A 221 -9.98 -20.01 -10.35
N LEU A 222 -10.14 -19.79 -11.66
CA LEU A 222 -9.08 -20.08 -12.64
C LEU A 222 -7.91 -19.10 -12.49
N PRO A 223 -6.65 -19.58 -12.40
CA PRO A 223 -5.48 -18.72 -12.38
C PRO A 223 -5.39 -17.90 -13.68
N THR A 224 -5.15 -16.59 -13.56
CA THR A 224 -5.05 -15.67 -14.71
C THR A 224 -3.70 -15.71 -15.43
N SER A 225 -2.99 -16.84 -15.35
CA SER A 225 -1.65 -16.96 -15.92
C SER A 225 -1.65 -16.99 -17.45
N SER A 226 -0.79 -16.18 -18.07
CA SER A 226 -0.53 -16.23 -19.51
C SER A 226 0.24 -17.50 -19.91
N VAL A 227 -0.17 -18.14 -21.01
CA VAL A 227 0.35 -19.44 -21.47
C VAL A 227 1.88 -19.42 -21.66
N MET A 228 2.42 -18.41 -22.34
CA MET A 228 3.85 -18.38 -22.71
C MET A 228 4.80 -18.23 -21.52
N PRO A 229 4.57 -17.29 -20.57
CA PRO A 229 5.31 -17.24 -19.32
C PRO A 229 5.21 -18.52 -18.50
N THR A 230 4.03 -19.15 -18.43
CA THR A 230 3.84 -20.43 -17.73
C THR A 230 4.67 -21.56 -18.36
N ILE A 231 4.71 -21.66 -19.69
CA ILE A 231 5.55 -22.63 -20.40
C ILE A 231 7.03 -22.37 -20.13
N SER A 232 7.46 -21.11 -20.24
CA SER A 232 8.86 -20.72 -20.04
C SER A 232 9.32 -21.02 -18.60
N LEU A 233 8.48 -20.68 -17.62
CA LEU A 233 8.73 -20.98 -16.21
C LEU A 233 8.75 -22.49 -15.95
N GLY A 234 7.84 -23.26 -16.54
CA GLY A 234 7.80 -24.72 -16.38
C GLY A 234 9.02 -25.41 -16.99
N LEU A 235 9.49 -24.96 -18.16
CA LEU A 235 10.74 -25.43 -18.76
C LEU A 235 11.96 -25.08 -17.87
N ALA A 236 12.03 -23.84 -17.38
CA ALA A 236 13.09 -23.42 -16.47
C ALA A 236 13.11 -24.25 -15.18
N LYS A 237 11.93 -24.56 -14.60
CA LYS A 237 11.77 -25.43 -13.42
C LYS A 237 12.22 -26.86 -13.71
N ALA A 238 11.87 -27.44 -14.86
CA ALA A 238 12.33 -28.77 -15.25
C ALA A 238 13.87 -28.85 -15.36
N LEU A 239 14.47 -27.87 -16.04
CA LEU A 239 15.94 -27.77 -16.15
C LEU A 239 16.60 -27.52 -14.80
N SER A 240 16.00 -26.68 -13.96
CA SER A 240 16.44 -26.43 -12.59
C SER A 240 16.50 -27.73 -11.79
N TRP A 241 15.40 -28.48 -11.71
CA TRP A 241 15.36 -29.78 -11.03
C TRP A 241 16.38 -30.78 -11.59
N TYR A 242 16.55 -30.83 -12.91
CA TYR A 242 17.52 -31.70 -13.57
C TYR A 242 18.96 -31.37 -13.12
N PHE A 243 19.40 -30.11 -13.27
CA PHE A 243 20.77 -29.72 -12.95
C PHE A 243 21.04 -29.68 -11.44
N THR A 244 20.05 -29.35 -10.60
CA THR A 244 20.21 -29.44 -9.14
C THR A 244 20.37 -30.89 -8.69
N THR A 245 19.66 -31.84 -9.33
CA THR A 245 19.82 -33.27 -9.03
C THR A 245 21.21 -33.76 -9.40
N ARG A 246 21.71 -33.40 -10.60
CA ARG A 246 23.09 -33.71 -11.01
C ARG A 246 24.13 -33.11 -10.06
N THR A 247 23.93 -31.85 -9.66
CA THR A 247 24.82 -31.18 -8.71
C THR A 247 24.81 -31.87 -7.34
N ALA A 248 23.63 -32.26 -6.85
CA ALA A 248 23.48 -32.95 -5.56
C ALA A 248 24.15 -34.33 -5.53
N GLN A 249 24.20 -35.04 -6.66
CA GLN A 249 24.90 -36.33 -6.77
C GLN A 249 26.41 -36.20 -6.63
N HIS A 250 26.99 -35.15 -7.23
CA HIS A 250 28.42 -34.88 -7.12
C HIS A 250 28.80 -34.22 -5.80
N SER A 251 27.85 -33.58 -5.11
CA SER A 251 28.07 -32.84 -3.86
C SER A 251 27.05 -33.22 -2.77
N SER A 252 26.01 -32.41 -2.56
CA SER A 252 24.97 -32.62 -1.57
C SER A 252 23.72 -31.81 -1.91
N TRP A 253 22.57 -32.21 -1.36
CA TRP A 253 21.37 -31.36 -1.33
C TRP A 253 21.57 -30.08 -0.52
N SER A 254 22.54 -30.03 0.41
CA SER A 254 22.95 -28.80 1.10
C SER A 254 23.45 -27.74 0.10
N THR A 255 24.24 -28.14 -0.89
CA THR A 255 24.69 -27.25 -1.99
C THR A 255 23.52 -26.69 -2.78
N VAL A 256 22.50 -27.51 -3.06
CA VAL A 256 21.28 -27.08 -3.77
C VAL A 256 20.51 -26.02 -2.98
N THR A 257 20.47 -26.12 -1.65
CA THR A 257 19.82 -25.10 -0.81
C THR A 257 20.59 -23.78 -0.76
N ALA A 258 21.92 -23.82 -0.83
CA ALA A 258 22.75 -22.63 -0.97
C ALA A 258 22.53 -21.95 -2.35
N ILE A 259 22.46 -22.75 -3.44
CA ILE A 259 22.09 -22.26 -4.78
C ILE A 259 20.71 -21.60 -4.76
N GLY A 260 19.72 -22.23 -4.13
CA GLY A 260 18.38 -21.65 -3.99
C GLY A 260 18.37 -20.32 -3.23
N THR A 261 19.15 -20.23 -2.14
CA THR A 261 19.31 -19.01 -1.36
C THR A 261 19.96 -17.89 -2.18
N PHE A 262 21.03 -18.21 -2.92
CA PHE A 262 21.67 -17.28 -3.84
C PHE A 262 20.67 -16.74 -4.86
N SER A 263 19.95 -17.63 -5.56
CA SER A 263 19.02 -17.26 -6.62
C SER A 263 17.88 -16.36 -6.12
N ILE A 264 17.39 -16.56 -4.90
CA ILE A 264 16.37 -15.69 -4.30
C ILE A 264 16.94 -14.31 -3.97
N ALA A 265 18.12 -14.24 -3.35
CA ALA A 265 18.72 -12.97 -2.96
C ALA A 265 19.22 -12.16 -4.18
N SER A 266 19.82 -12.83 -5.17
CA SER A 266 20.50 -12.18 -6.29
C SER A 266 19.55 -11.57 -7.32
N THR A 267 18.30 -12.02 -7.34
CA THR A 267 17.28 -11.58 -8.30
C THR A 267 16.33 -10.52 -7.73
N ARG A 268 16.51 -10.12 -6.46
CA ARG A 268 15.74 -9.01 -5.91
C ARG A 268 16.16 -7.70 -6.58
N ASN A 269 15.17 -6.88 -6.93
CA ASN A 269 15.40 -5.61 -7.58
C ASN A 269 15.83 -4.54 -6.56
N PRO A 270 17.08 -4.04 -6.59
CA PRO A 270 17.54 -3.03 -5.62
C PRO A 270 16.82 -1.68 -5.74
N PHE A 271 16.12 -1.43 -6.84
CA PHE A 271 15.34 -0.20 -7.04
C PHE A 271 14.05 -0.16 -6.21
N THR A 272 13.59 -1.30 -5.67
CA THR A 272 12.34 -1.37 -4.89
C THR A 272 12.56 -1.37 -3.38
N PHE A 273 13.82 -1.34 -2.91
CA PHE A 273 14.12 -1.35 -1.49
C PHE A 273 14.01 0.03 -0.83
N SER A 274 13.50 0.03 0.40
CA SER A 274 13.29 1.24 1.20
C SER A 274 14.53 1.72 1.97
N SER A 275 15.67 1.03 1.89
CA SER A 275 16.93 1.45 2.53
C SER A 275 18.19 0.88 1.87
N ASP A 276 19.30 1.61 1.98
CA ASP A 276 20.62 1.17 1.49
C ASP A 276 21.13 -0.06 2.23
N THR A 277 20.91 -0.12 3.54
CA THR A 277 21.32 -1.27 4.35
C THR A 277 20.61 -2.53 3.89
N HIS A 278 19.33 -2.44 3.54
CA HIS A 278 18.58 -3.56 3.00
C HIS A 278 19.11 -3.98 1.63
N ALA A 279 19.32 -3.03 0.71
CA ALA A 279 19.88 -3.31 -0.61
C ALA A 279 21.26 -3.98 -0.54
N LEU A 280 22.16 -3.46 0.29
CA LEU A 280 23.48 -4.01 0.52
C LEU A 280 23.41 -5.40 1.18
N SER A 281 22.48 -5.61 2.11
CA SER A 281 22.30 -6.90 2.78
C SER A 281 21.93 -8.00 1.77
N HIS A 282 21.11 -7.72 0.76
CA HIS A 282 20.82 -8.71 -0.29
C HIS A 282 22.05 -9.06 -1.11
N VAL A 283 22.90 -8.09 -1.47
CA VAL A 283 24.18 -8.34 -2.15
C VAL A 283 25.11 -9.18 -1.27
N ALA A 284 25.18 -8.88 0.03
CA ALA A 284 25.98 -9.65 0.99
C ALA A 284 25.46 -11.10 1.13
N VAL A 285 24.14 -11.30 1.19
CA VAL A 285 23.52 -12.63 1.20
C VAL A 285 23.81 -13.39 -0.09
N SER A 286 23.70 -12.74 -1.26
CA SER A 286 24.08 -13.34 -2.54
C SER A 286 25.54 -13.78 -2.55
N PHE A 287 26.45 -12.93 -2.06
CA PHE A 287 27.87 -13.28 -1.95
C PHE A 287 28.09 -14.50 -1.04
N LEU A 288 27.52 -14.50 0.16
CA LEU A 288 27.68 -15.58 1.14
C LEU A 288 27.08 -16.91 0.65
N ALA A 289 25.88 -16.87 0.06
CA ALA A 289 25.21 -18.05 -0.47
C ALA A 289 25.93 -18.62 -1.70
N LEU A 290 26.48 -17.76 -2.57
CA LEU A 290 27.31 -18.19 -3.70
C LEU A 290 28.62 -18.81 -3.21
N ALA A 291 29.25 -18.22 -2.19
CA ALA A 291 30.42 -18.81 -1.54
C ALA A 291 30.09 -20.23 -1.04
N GLN A 292 29.00 -20.39 -0.27
CA GLN A 292 28.54 -21.70 0.20
C GLN A 292 28.33 -22.69 -0.93
N ALA A 293 27.66 -22.28 -2.02
CA ALA A 293 27.48 -23.14 -3.18
C ALA A 293 28.80 -23.59 -3.82
N ILE A 294 29.81 -22.70 -3.90
CA ILE A 294 31.11 -22.99 -4.54
C ILE A 294 32.01 -23.85 -3.64
N TYR A 295 32.11 -23.53 -2.35
CA TYR A 295 33.01 -24.24 -1.43
C TYR A 295 32.49 -25.63 -1.03
N MET A 296 31.16 -25.84 -1.07
CA MET A 296 30.53 -27.16 -0.90
C MET A 296 30.72 -28.10 -2.11
N LEU A 297 31.29 -27.62 -3.23
CA LEU A 297 31.63 -28.49 -4.37
C LEU A 297 32.83 -29.39 -4.05
N PRO A 298 32.84 -30.62 -4.60
CA PRO A 298 33.92 -31.58 -4.35
C PRO A 298 35.23 -31.14 -5.01
N LYS A 299 36.36 -31.76 -4.60
CA LYS A 299 37.71 -31.42 -5.09
C LYS A 299 37.88 -31.57 -6.61
N GLN A 300 37.05 -32.38 -7.26
CA GLN A 300 37.04 -32.59 -8.72
C GLN A 300 36.61 -31.34 -9.51
N ALA A 301 36.00 -30.36 -8.85
CA ALA A 301 35.56 -29.09 -9.43
C ALA A 301 36.74 -28.11 -9.60
N ASN A 302 37.70 -28.44 -10.46
CA ASN A 302 38.94 -27.69 -10.65
C ASN A 302 38.72 -26.28 -11.21
N THR A 303 37.61 -26.02 -11.91
CA THR A 303 37.29 -24.70 -12.49
C THR A 303 36.19 -23.94 -11.72
N ARG A 304 35.89 -24.34 -10.48
CA ARG A 304 34.82 -23.75 -9.64
C ARG A 304 34.90 -22.22 -9.48
N SER A 305 36.07 -21.61 -9.61
CA SER A 305 36.24 -20.15 -9.53
C SER A 305 35.47 -19.37 -10.61
N ILE A 306 35.16 -19.99 -11.77
CA ILE A 306 34.35 -19.35 -12.82
C ILE A 306 32.94 -19.01 -12.32
N LEU A 307 32.42 -19.78 -11.35
CA LEU A 307 31.07 -19.58 -10.80
C LEU A 307 30.93 -18.25 -10.04
N TRP A 308 32.02 -17.61 -9.62
CA TRP A 308 31.98 -16.26 -9.03
C TRP A 308 31.41 -15.21 -10.00
N GLY A 309 31.46 -15.46 -11.32
CA GLY A 309 30.82 -14.60 -12.32
C GLY A 309 29.32 -14.40 -12.10
N PHE A 310 28.63 -15.36 -11.46
CA PHE A 310 27.21 -15.22 -11.11
C PHE A 310 26.94 -14.07 -10.12
N LEU A 311 27.93 -13.64 -9.33
CA LEU A 311 27.77 -12.52 -8.41
C LEU A 311 27.36 -11.22 -9.11
N LEU A 312 27.74 -11.06 -10.39
CA LEU A 312 27.37 -9.92 -11.23
C LEU A 312 25.86 -9.75 -11.35
N ILE A 313 25.07 -10.82 -11.22
CA ILE A 313 23.60 -10.79 -11.25
C ILE A 313 23.04 -9.89 -10.14
N SER A 314 23.69 -9.88 -8.97
CA SER A 314 23.31 -9.00 -7.84
C SER A 314 24.06 -7.67 -7.86
N LEU A 315 25.35 -7.68 -8.22
CA LEU A 315 26.22 -6.51 -8.11
C LEU A 315 25.92 -5.45 -9.18
N VAL A 316 25.66 -5.86 -10.43
CA VAL A 316 25.41 -4.91 -11.53
C VAL A 316 24.12 -4.11 -11.27
N PRO A 317 22.96 -4.71 -10.95
CA PRO A 317 21.77 -3.94 -10.62
C PRO A 317 21.96 -3.02 -9.41
N TYR A 318 22.71 -3.46 -8.40
CA TYR A 318 22.98 -2.65 -7.21
C TYR A 318 23.82 -1.41 -7.55
N VAL A 319 24.91 -1.58 -8.31
CA VAL A 319 25.76 -0.45 -8.73
C VAL A 319 25.00 0.48 -9.68
N LEU A 320 24.21 -0.05 -10.61
CA LEU A 320 23.34 0.76 -11.47
C LEU A 320 22.31 1.56 -10.68
N ASN A 321 21.78 0.98 -9.59
CA ASN A 321 20.86 1.68 -8.71
C ASN A 321 21.53 2.83 -7.94
N LEU A 322 22.72 2.61 -7.38
CA LEU A 322 23.50 3.68 -6.74
C LEU A 322 23.87 4.79 -7.74
N TYR A 323 24.29 4.41 -8.95
CA TYR A 323 24.58 5.35 -10.02
C TYR A 323 23.34 6.16 -10.39
N ALA A 324 22.19 5.52 -10.57
CA ALA A 324 20.94 6.21 -10.90
C ALA A 324 20.51 7.20 -9.81
N ILE A 325 20.61 6.83 -8.54
CA ILE A 325 20.34 7.73 -7.41
C ILE A 325 21.26 8.96 -7.47
N SER A 326 22.57 8.74 -7.59
CA SER A 326 23.55 9.82 -7.65
C SER A 326 23.36 10.71 -8.87
N PHE A 327 23.06 10.11 -10.03
CA PHE A 327 22.82 10.83 -11.27
C PHE A 327 21.60 11.75 -11.14
N GLU A 328 20.50 11.25 -10.59
CA GLU A 328 19.25 12.02 -10.46
C GLU A 328 19.40 13.14 -9.42
N GLN A 329 20.14 12.90 -8.33
CA GLN A 329 20.51 13.95 -7.37
C GLN A 329 21.38 15.04 -8.01
N SER A 330 22.38 14.66 -8.80
CA SER A 330 23.26 15.62 -9.49
C SER A 330 22.57 16.38 -10.64
N SER A 331 21.51 15.81 -11.21
CA SER A 331 20.75 16.39 -12.31
C SER A 331 19.60 17.30 -11.84
N ALA A 332 19.30 17.28 -10.53
CA ALA A 332 18.29 18.16 -9.95
C ALA A 332 18.71 19.63 -10.12
N PRO A 333 17.78 20.54 -10.48
CA PRO A 333 18.08 21.97 -10.56
C PRO A 333 18.61 22.50 -9.23
N ASN A 334 19.64 23.34 -9.31
CA ASN A 334 20.01 24.19 -8.18
C ASN A 334 19.04 25.37 -8.15
N PHE A 335 17.87 25.17 -7.55
CA PHE A 335 16.90 26.25 -7.37
C PHE A 335 17.48 27.35 -6.48
N ASP A 336 17.39 28.60 -6.94
CA ASP A 336 17.81 29.79 -6.22
C ASP A 336 16.64 30.78 -6.08
N TRP A 337 16.90 31.98 -5.58
CA TRP A 337 15.88 33.03 -5.45
C TRP A 337 15.35 33.52 -6.80
N THR A 338 16.10 33.35 -7.88
CA THR A 338 15.76 33.79 -9.24
C THR A 338 14.79 32.81 -9.90
N TYR A 339 14.98 31.52 -9.67
CA TYR A 339 14.14 30.43 -10.14
C TYR A 339 13.80 29.51 -8.98
N PRO A 340 12.83 29.87 -8.12
CA PRO A 340 12.45 29.03 -6.99
C PRO A 340 11.74 27.76 -7.48
N HIS A 341 11.92 26.66 -6.74
CA HIS A 341 11.10 25.46 -6.94
C HIS A 341 9.61 25.83 -6.71
N PRO A 342 8.64 25.25 -7.47
CA PRO A 342 7.22 25.62 -7.33
C PRO A 342 6.69 25.51 -5.88
N VAL A 343 7.19 24.55 -5.10
CA VAL A 343 6.83 24.39 -3.68
C VAL A 343 7.18 25.62 -2.85
N GLU A 344 8.34 26.25 -3.09
CA GLU A 344 8.73 27.46 -2.35
C GLU A 344 7.82 28.64 -2.65
N ALA A 345 7.52 28.85 -3.93
CA ALA A 345 6.62 29.91 -4.37
C ALA A 345 5.18 29.69 -3.84
N LEU A 346 4.72 28.43 -3.82
CA LEU A 346 3.41 28.06 -3.27
C LEU A 346 3.36 28.27 -1.76
N ALA A 347 4.38 27.85 -1.02
CA ALA A 347 4.45 28.02 0.43
C ALA A 347 4.53 29.50 0.83
N GLN A 348 5.33 30.31 0.12
CA GLN A 348 5.45 31.74 0.39
C GLN A 348 4.12 32.46 0.17
N LYS A 349 3.43 32.18 -0.94
CA LYS A 349 2.11 32.73 -1.22
C LYS A 349 1.10 32.28 -0.14
N ALA A 350 1.08 30.99 0.17
CA ALA A 350 0.14 30.44 1.13
C ALA A 350 0.32 31.01 2.54
N LYS A 351 1.57 31.33 2.93
CA LYS A 351 1.84 32.03 4.19
C LYS A 351 1.23 33.43 4.23
N GLN A 352 1.28 34.17 3.13
CA GLN A 352 0.63 35.49 3.02
C GLN A 352 -0.90 35.35 3.09
N ASP A 353 -1.46 34.36 2.40
CA ASP A 353 -2.90 34.07 2.43
C ASP A 353 -3.35 33.69 3.86
N PHE A 354 -2.54 32.90 4.58
CA PHE A 354 -2.79 32.54 5.98
C PHE A 354 -2.74 33.75 6.94
N GLU A 355 -1.75 34.63 6.79
CA GLU A 355 -1.67 35.87 7.56
C GLU A 355 -2.89 36.77 7.32
N GLN A 356 -3.39 36.85 6.09
CA GLN A 356 -4.62 37.58 5.77
C GLN A 356 -5.86 36.97 6.43
N ILE A 357 -5.98 35.63 6.41
CA ILE A 357 -7.08 34.93 7.10
C ILE A 357 -7.05 35.23 8.60
N SER A 358 -5.88 35.19 9.24
CA SER A 358 -5.76 35.49 10.67
C SER A 358 -6.06 36.95 10.99
N ASN A 359 -5.61 37.90 10.16
CA ASN A 359 -5.76 39.32 10.43
C ASN A 359 -7.18 39.85 10.21
N ARG A 360 -7.98 39.21 9.35
CA ARG A 360 -9.34 39.66 9.01
C ARG A 360 -10.41 39.22 10.01
N GLN A 361 -10.08 38.39 11.00
CA GLN A 361 -11.07 37.88 11.96
C GLN A 361 -11.58 39.00 12.87
N SER A 362 -12.89 39.00 13.13
CA SER A 362 -13.60 39.93 13.99
C SER A 362 -13.10 39.87 15.43
N ARG A 363 -12.87 41.05 16.04
CA ARG A 363 -12.35 41.19 17.41
C ARG A 363 -13.42 41.57 18.42
N THR A 364 -14.58 42.00 17.93
CA THR A 364 -15.75 42.32 18.76
C THR A 364 -17.01 41.64 18.23
N TYR A 365 -18.00 41.46 19.11
CA TYR A 365 -19.30 40.92 18.74
C TYR A 365 -19.97 41.70 17.59
N LEU A 366 -19.92 43.03 17.65
CA LEU A 366 -20.53 43.89 16.64
C LEU A 366 -19.85 43.76 15.27
N GLU A 367 -18.53 43.59 15.25
CA GLU A 367 -17.79 43.28 14.02
C GLU A 367 -18.21 41.93 13.45
N ALA A 368 -18.31 40.90 14.30
CA ALA A 368 -18.72 39.55 13.88
C ALA A 368 -20.14 39.54 13.29
N CYS A 369 -21.08 40.30 13.87
CA CYS A 369 -22.43 40.46 13.31
C CYS A 369 -22.42 41.14 11.94
N LYS A 370 -21.69 42.25 11.81
CA LYS A 370 -21.55 42.96 10.51
C LYS A 370 -20.90 42.09 9.46
N GLU A 371 -19.90 41.31 9.83
CA GLU A 371 -19.21 40.42 8.91
C GLU A 371 -20.10 39.25 8.49
N TYR A 372 -20.89 38.69 9.41
CA TYR A 372 -21.91 37.69 9.10
C TYR A 372 -22.93 38.24 8.08
N GLU A 373 -23.49 39.42 8.34
CA GLU A 373 -24.45 40.08 7.44
C GLU A 373 -23.83 40.38 6.07
N ARG A 374 -22.59 40.87 6.05
CA ARG A 374 -21.85 41.17 4.82
C ARG A 374 -21.61 39.90 3.99
N ARG A 375 -21.28 38.77 4.62
CA ARG A 375 -21.00 37.49 3.94
C ARG A 375 -22.26 36.82 3.43
N TYR A 376 -23.25 36.70 4.30
CA TYR A 376 -24.39 35.82 4.08
C TYR A 376 -25.66 36.57 3.68
N SER A 377 -25.66 37.90 3.73
CA SER A 377 -26.85 38.75 3.47
C SER A 377 -28.04 38.40 4.38
N LYS A 378 -27.73 37.99 5.62
CA LYS A 378 -28.69 37.50 6.61
C LYS A 378 -28.26 37.94 8.00
N GLU A 379 -29.22 38.10 8.89
CA GLU A 379 -28.93 38.34 10.30
C GLU A 379 -28.36 37.08 10.96
N PRO A 380 -27.47 37.23 11.95
CA PRO A 380 -26.96 36.10 12.73
C PRO A 380 -28.09 35.31 13.41
N PRO A 381 -27.95 33.97 13.57
CA PRO A 381 -28.99 33.16 14.20
C PRO A 381 -29.18 33.51 15.70
N PRO A 382 -30.34 33.21 16.29
CA PRO A 382 -30.52 33.30 17.74
C PRO A 382 -29.43 32.53 18.50
N GLY A 383 -28.90 33.10 19.58
CA GLY A 383 -27.77 32.53 20.34
C GLY A 383 -26.38 32.90 19.84
N PHE A 384 -26.25 33.67 18.75
CA PHE A 384 -24.96 34.05 18.17
C PHE A 384 -24.06 34.87 19.11
N GLU A 385 -24.62 35.70 19.99
CA GLU A 385 -23.83 36.46 20.99
C GLU A 385 -23.16 35.55 22.02
N ALA A 386 -23.92 34.59 22.57
CA ALA A 386 -23.39 33.59 23.49
C ALA A 386 -22.33 32.71 22.82
N TRP A 387 -22.57 32.33 21.56
CA TRP A 387 -21.59 31.63 20.74
C TRP A 387 -20.31 32.45 20.54
N TYR A 388 -20.42 33.73 20.20
CA TYR A 388 -19.27 34.61 20.02
C TYR A 388 -18.47 34.75 21.32
N ALA A 389 -19.14 34.97 22.45
CA ALA A 389 -18.51 35.05 23.77
C ALA A 389 -17.78 33.74 24.13
N PHE A 390 -18.37 32.58 23.81
CA PHE A 390 -17.74 31.27 23.99
C PHE A 390 -16.50 31.12 23.10
N ALA A 391 -16.58 31.47 21.82
CA ALA A 391 -15.45 31.38 20.90
C ALA A 391 -14.30 32.33 21.29
N ALA A 392 -14.62 33.57 21.67
CA ALA A 392 -13.65 34.57 22.08
C ALA A 392 -12.95 34.19 23.41
N SER A 393 -13.70 33.72 24.41
CA SER A 393 -13.13 33.31 25.70
C SER A 393 -12.21 32.10 25.59
N ASN A 394 -12.45 31.22 24.62
CA ASN A 394 -11.58 30.07 24.30
C ASN A 394 -10.48 30.38 23.28
N GLN A 395 -10.30 31.66 22.94
CA GLN A 395 -9.25 32.13 22.02
C GLN A 395 -9.33 31.44 20.66
N SER A 396 -10.54 31.26 20.12
CA SER A 396 -10.71 30.71 18.77
C SER A 396 -9.94 31.56 17.77
N PRO A 397 -9.05 30.95 16.96
CA PRO A 397 -8.35 31.70 15.92
C PRO A 397 -9.25 32.03 14.72
N ILE A 398 -10.45 31.43 14.63
CA ILE A 398 -11.41 31.62 13.55
C ILE A 398 -12.78 32.00 14.14
N ILE A 399 -13.31 33.14 13.70
CA ILE A 399 -14.60 33.70 14.13
C ILE A 399 -15.56 33.86 12.94
N ASP A 400 -15.07 34.25 11.76
CA ASP A 400 -15.98 34.62 10.66
C ASP A 400 -16.08 33.56 9.56
N ASP A 401 -15.06 32.72 9.40
CA ASP A 401 -14.96 31.77 8.29
C ASP A 401 -15.71 30.45 8.61
N PHE A 402 -17.02 30.46 8.33
CA PHE A 402 -17.96 29.33 8.47
C PHE A 402 -18.82 29.16 7.20
N ASP A 403 -18.26 29.49 6.04
CA ASP A 403 -18.95 29.47 4.75
C ASP A 403 -19.42 28.04 4.40
N LEU A 404 -18.68 27.00 4.78
CA LEU A 404 -19.08 25.60 4.62
C LEU A 404 -20.41 25.26 5.30
N ILE A 405 -20.66 25.80 6.50
CA ILE A 405 -21.94 25.61 7.19
C ILE A 405 -23.05 26.31 6.41
N TYR A 406 -22.82 27.59 6.07
CA TYR A 406 -23.83 28.39 5.39
C TYR A 406 -24.19 27.84 3.99
N ASP A 407 -23.18 27.50 3.18
CA ASP A 407 -23.37 26.96 1.84
C ASP A 407 -24.08 25.60 1.85
N ALA A 408 -23.85 24.79 2.89
CA ALA A 408 -24.54 23.50 3.05
C ALA A 408 -25.98 23.67 3.56
N VAL A 409 -26.24 24.64 4.43
CA VAL A 409 -27.55 24.84 5.09
C VAL A 409 -28.51 25.69 4.23
N SER A 410 -28.02 26.72 3.55
CA SER A 410 -28.83 27.70 2.82
C SER A 410 -29.74 27.12 1.73
N PRO A 411 -29.42 26.02 1.01
CA PRO A 411 -30.34 25.44 0.04
C PRO A 411 -31.67 24.98 0.64
N PHE A 412 -31.66 24.60 1.92
CA PHE A 412 -32.84 24.09 2.62
C PHE A 412 -33.78 25.20 3.11
N TRP A 413 -33.40 26.47 2.98
CA TRP A 413 -34.22 27.61 3.40
C TRP A 413 -35.45 27.83 2.52
N LYS A 414 -35.44 27.22 1.33
CA LYS A 414 -36.59 27.12 0.43
C LYS A 414 -37.77 26.36 1.01
N LEU A 415 -37.55 25.53 2.02
CA LEU A 415 -38.59 24.85 2.79
C LEU A 415 -38.89 25.67 4.03
N SER A 416 -40.12 25.68 4.53
CA SER A 416 -40.42 26.16 5.89
C SER A 416 -39.86 25.19 6.95
N GLY A 417 -39.72 25.63 8.21
CA GLY A 417 -39.18 24.74 9.25
C GLY A 417 -40.05 23.50 9.51
N ARG A 418 -41.37 23.60 9.32
CA ARG A 418 -42.28 22.44 9.38
C ARG A 418 -41.99 21.42 8.29
N GLU A 419 -41.74 21.88 7.08
CA GLU A 419 -41.42 21.04 5.93
C GLU A 419 -40.05 20.37 6.08
N VAL A 420 -39.06 21.07 6.66
CA VAL A 420 -37.77 20.49 7.04
C VAL A 420 -37.97 19.33 8.03
N LEU A 421 -38.75 19.53 9.08
CA LEU A 421 -39.04 18.46 10.06
C LEU A 421 -39.78 17.28 9.42
N GLU A 422 -40.71 17.54 8.52
CA GLU A 422 -41.46 16.51 7.80
C GLU A 422 -40.56 15.68 6.88
N VAL A 423 -39.76 16.34 6.03
CA VAL A 423 -38.86 15.63 5.10
C VAL A 423 -37.80 14.81 5.85
N MET A 424 -37.29 15.32 6.99
CA MET A 424 -36.35 14.57 7.81
C MET A 424 -36.96 13.28 8.39
N ARG A 425 -38.19 13.35 8.90
CA ARG A 425 -38.90 12.16 9.42
C ARG A 425 -39.19 11.17 8.29
N ASN A 426 -39.57 11.65 7.12
CA ASN A 426 -39.83 10.81 5.95
C ASN A 426 -38.55 10.11 5.48
N ALA A 427 -37.42 10.83 5.43
CA ALA A 427 -36.12 10.27 5.09
C ALA A 427 -35.61 9.22 6.10
N GLN A 428 -35.81 9.45 7.40
CA GLN A 428 -35.44 8.46 8.43
C GLN A 428 -36.23 7.14 8.27
N ARG A 429 -37.52 7.24 7.91
CA ARG A 429 -38.41 6.09 7.76
C ARG A 429 -38.28 5.38 6.41
N ALA A 430 -37.58 5.98 5.45
CA ALA A 430 -37.39 5.40 4.13
C ALA A 430 -36.60 4.09 4.24
N GLU A 431 -37.12 3.04 3.61
CA GLU A 431 -36.46 1.74 3.56
C GLU A 431 -35.10 1.86 2.85
N GLY A 432 -34.03 1.34 3.47
CA GLY A 432 -32.67 1.46 2.94
C GLY A 432 -32.04 2.87 3.08
N GLY A 433 -32.70 3.78 3.81
CA GLY A 433 -32.20 5.15 4.06
C GLY A 433 -30.95 5.20 4.93
N GLU A 434 -30.78 4.27 5.88
CA GLU A 434 -29.59 4.15 6.75
C GLU A 434 -29.23 5.46 7.50
N LEU A 435 -30.25 6.22 7.94
CA LEU A 435 -30.09 7.51 8.61
C LEU A 435 -30.47 7.43 10.10
N TRP A 436 -29.63 8.00 10.94
CA TRP A 436 -29.93 8.23 12.35
C TRP A 436 -30.67 9.56 12.50
N PHE A 437 -31.69 9.59 13.35
CA PHE A 437 -32.26 10.86 13.83
C PHE A 437 -31.76 11.09 15.24
N CYS A 438 -31.08 12.20 15.45
CA CYS A 438 -30.53 12.62 16.72
C CYS A 438 -31.26 13.88 17.21
N SER A 439 -31.61 13.89 18.49
CA SER A 439 -32.13 15.06 19.18
C SER A 439 -31.15 15.48 20.27
N LEU A 440 -30.74 16.74 20.26
CA LEU A 440 -29.96 17.37 21.31
C LEU A 440 -30.86 18.26 22.16
N SER A 441 -30.82 18.08 23.47
CA SER A 441 -31.51 18.94 24.44
C SER A 441 -30.59 20.08 24.89
N GLY A 442 -31.04 21.32 24.71
CA GLY A 442 -30.31 22.53 25.06
C GLY A 442 -30.03 22.66 26.56
N ASP A 443 -31.03 22.33 27.39
CA ASP A 443 -30.94 22.41 28.85
C ASP A 443 -29.90 21.45 29.45
N SER A 444 -29.88 20.21 28.94
CA SER A 444 -29.02 19.15 29.49
C SER A 444 -27.71 18.95 28.73
N ALA A 445 -27.60 19.53 27.52
CA ALA A 445 -26.54 19.24 26.55
C ALA A 445 -26.34 17.73 26.34
N LYS A 446 -27.46 17.00 26.20
CA LYS A 446 -27.47 15.55 25.94
C LYS A 446 -28.12 15.22 24.62
N THR A 447 -27.49 14.30 23.91
CA THR A 447 -27.89 13.80 22.60
C THR A 447 -28.53 12.42 22.74
N SER A 448 -29.62 12.20 22.00
CA SER A 448 -30.25 10.89 21.87
C SER A 448 -30.44 10.58 20.39
N CYS A 449 -29.80 9.51 19.92
CA CYS A 449 -29.86 9.07 18.53
C CYS A 449 -30.69 7.79 18.37
N SER A 450 -31.52 7.74 17.33
CA SER A 450 -32.37 6.58 17.03
C SER A 450 -32.30 6.18 15.55
N HIS A 451 -32.34 4.88 15.30
CA HIS A 451 -32.36 4.30 13.95
C HIS A 451 -33.45 3.21 13.88
N PRO A 452 -34.18 3.06 12.76
CA PRO A 452 -35.22 2.03 12.64
C PRO A 452 -34.74 0.59 12.87
N SER A 453 -33.52 0.27 12.42
CA SER A 453 -32.99 -1.10 12.41
C SER A 453 -31.63 -1.30 13.11
N ARG A 454 -30.93 -0.23 13.51
CA ARG A 454 -29.54 -0.30 14.02
C ARG A 454 -29.49 0.09 15.49
N LYS A 455 -28.49 -0.44 16.19
CA LYS A 455 -28.26 -0.19 17.62
C LYS A 455 -26.98 0.60 17.93
N ILE A 456 -26.06 0.68 16.97
CA ILE A 456 -24.75 1.33 17.14
C ILE A 456 -24.68 2.49 16.16
N ASP A 457 -24.62 3.70 16.69
CA ASP A 457 -24.60 4.97 15.95
C ASP A 457 -23.21 5.38 15.45
N ARG A 458 -22.19 4.55 15.65
CA ARG A 458 -20.78 4.83 15.35
C ARG A 458 -20.25 6.05 16.13
N HIS A 459 -20.58 6.12 17.43
CA HIS A 459 -20.06 7.13 18.36
C HIS A 459 -20.56 8.57 18.10
N VAL A 460 -21.64 8.73 17.34
CA VAL A 460 -22.23 10.05 17.07
C VAL A 460 -22.74 10.70 18.36
N GLN A 461 -23.51 9.98 19.17
CA GLN A 461 -23.99 10.47 20.46
C GLN A 461 -22.83 10.83 21.38
N MET A 462 -21.80 9.98 21.47
CA MET A 462 -20.61 10.23 22.28
C MET A 462 -19.89 11.51 21.82
N LEU A 463 -19.73 11.72 20.51
CA LEU A 463 -19.11 12.92 19.95
C LEU A 463 -19.88 14.18 20.38
N PHE A 464 -21.19 14.25 20.12
CA PHE A 464 -21.97 15.44 20.45
C PHE A 464 -22.03 15.69 21.96
N ASP A 465 -22.22 14.66 22.78
CA ASP A 465 -22.21 14.79 24.23
C ASP A 465 -20.85 15.30 24.75
N THR A 466 -19.74 14.81 24.20
CA THR A 466 -18.39 15.25 24.58
C THR A 466 -18.15 16.70 24.19
N LEU A 467 -18.52 17.09 22.96
CA LEU A 467 -18.29 18.45 22.48
C LEU A 467 -19.21 19.48 23.13
N THR A 468 -20.41 19.09 23.57
CA THR A 468 -21.42 20.05 24.06
C THR A 468 -21.56 20.10 25.57
N GLU A 469 -20.82 19.27 26.33
CA GLU A 469 -20.96 19.15 27.79
C GLU A 469 -20.90 20.49 28.54
N ASP A 470 -20.01 21.40 28.12
CA ASP A 470 -19.80 22.71 28.75
C ASP A 470 -20.81 23.78 28.31
N LEU A 471 -21.76 23.45 27.42
CA LEU A 471 -22.73 24.38 26.82
C LEU A 471 -24.15 24.24 27.36
N ARG A 472 -24.33 23.62 28.54
CA ARG A 472 -25.66 23.42 29.17
C ARG A 472 -26.40 24.74 29.35
N GLY A 473 -27.62 24.80 28.84
CA GLY A 473 -28.47 26.00 28.86
C GLY A 473 -28.08 27.10 27.87
N ALA A 474 -27.00 26.94 27.11
CA ALA A 474 -26.58 27.88 26.06
C ALA A 474 -26.97 27.41 24.64
N LEU A 475 -27.34 26.13 24.49
CA LEU A 475 -27.75 25.51 23.24
C LEU A 475 -29.28 25.54 23.06
N PRO A 476 -29.78 25.61 21.83
CA PRO A 476 -31.18 25.34 21.52
C PRO A 476 -31.47 23.84 21.51
N ASP A 477 -32.74 23.47 21.70
CA ASP A 477 -33.21 22.13 21.34
C ASP A 477 -33.17 21.97 19.81
N VAL A 478 -32.50 20.92 19.33
CA VAL A 478 -32.24 20.74 17.90
C VAL A 478 -32.32 19.27 17.50
N GLY A 479 -33.01 19.01 16.39
CA GLY A 479 -33.10 17.68 15.78
C GLY A 479 -32.36 17.66 14.45
N PHE A 480 -31.61 16.60 14.16
CA PHE A 480 -30.84 16.48 12.92
C PHE A 480 -30.69 15.02 12.47
N LEU A 481 -30.56 14.83 11.15
CA LEU A 481 -30.26 13.52 10.56
C LEU A 481 -28.75 13.33 10.43
N VAL A 482 -28.26 12.13 10.75
CA VAL A 482 -26.85 11.77 10.61
C VAL A 482 -26.72 10.55 9.70
N ASN A 483 -25.84 10.67 8.71
CA ASN A 483 -25.48 9.59 7.81
C ASN A 483 -24.71 8.49 8.56
N HIS A 484 -25.15 7.24 8.44
CA HIS A 484 -24.45 6.10 9.05
C HIS A 484 -23.27 5.58 8.21
N LEU A 485 -23.31 5.80 6.89
CA LEU A 485 -22.40 5.20 5.91
C LEU A 485 -21.15 6.08 5.71
N ASP A 486 -20.11 5.49 5.13
CA ASP A 486 -18.87 6.23 4.87
C ASP A 486 -19.03 7.22 3.70
N GLU A 487 -19.83 6.86 2.69
CA GLU A 487 -20.10 7.67 1.51
C GLU A 487 -21.16 8.77 1.76
N PRO A 488 -21.04 9.95 1.11
CA PRO A 488 -22.02 11.06 1.18
C PRO A 488 -23.39 10.68 0.59
N ARG A 489 -24.42 11.49 0.87
CA ARG A 489 -25.82 11.12 0.63
C ARG A 489 -26.57 12.07 -0.29
N VAL A 490 -26.36 13.37 -0.16
CA VAL A 490 -27.36 14.35 -0.64
C VAL A 490 -26.95 14.95 -1.97
N LEU A 491 -27.83 14.85 -2.96
CA LEU A 491 -27.74 15.61 -4.20
C LEU A 491 -28.92 16.57 -4.28
N ILE A 492 -28.63 17.87 -4.31
CA ILE A 492 -29.65 18.92 -4.32
C ILE A 492 -30.04 19.20 -5.78
N PRO A 493 -31.33 19.03 -6.15
CA PRO A 493 -31.81 19.34 -7.48
C PRO A 493 -31.60 20.82 -7.85
N ARG A 494 -31.17 21.08 -9.08
CA ARG A 494 -31.10 22.43 -9.66
C ARG A 494 -32.00 22.51 -10.88
N ALA A 495 -32.64 23.67 -11.10
CA ALA A 495 -33.45 23.89 -12.28
C ALA A 495 -32.58 23.75 -13.54
N LEU A 496 -32.96 22.83 -14.43
CA LEU A 496 -32.35 22.69 -15.75
C LEU A 496 -32.97 23.73 -16.70
N PRO A 497 -32.24 24.24 -17.71
CA PRO A 497 -32.79 25.18 -18.67
C PRO A 497 -34.05 24.61 -19.37
N GLY A 498 -35.21 25.24 -19.16
CA GLY A 498 -36.48 24.83 -19.76
C GLY A 498 -37.36 23.92 -18.88
N GLU A 499 -36.90 23.48 -17.71
CA GLU A 499 -37.71 22.76 -16.72
C GLU A 499 -38.12 23.69 -15.57
N GLY A 500 -39.36 23.55 -15.08
CA GLY A 500 -39.85 24.28 -13.90
C GLY A 500 -39.07 23.89 -12.64
N ASP A 501 -39.16 24.69 -11.57
CA ASP A 501 -38.41 24.45 -10.33
C ASP A 501 -38.76 23.06 -9.72
N PRO A 502 -37.83 22.07 -9.77
CA PRO A 502 -38.12 20.71 -9.31
C PRO A 502 -38.24 20.62 -7.77
N VAL A 503 -37.95 21.71 -7.06
CA VAL A 503 -37.66 21.76 -5.62
C VAL A 503 -38.90 21.96 -4.75
N ARG A 504 -40.09 22.17 -5.33
CA ARG A 504 -41.32 22.49 -4.56
C ARG A 504 -42.07 21.31 -3.97
N ASN A 505 -41.77 20.08 -4.36
CA ASN A 505 -42.42 18.91 -3.79
C ASN A 505 -41.48 18.32 -2.72
N GLN A 506 -41.96 18.10 -1.50
CA GLN A 506 -41.24 17.50 -0.35
C GLN A 506 -40.81 16.03 -0.60
N GLN A 507 -40.69 15.63 -1.85
CA GLN A 507 -40.33 14.31 -2.31
C GLN A 507 -38.83 14.26 -2.57
N PHE A 508 -38.19 13.20 -2.09
CA PHE A 508 -36.83 12.85 -2.44
C PHE A 508 -36.84 11.46 -3.08
N ASN A 509 -35.85 11.19 -3.93
CA ASN A 509 -35.62 9.87 -4.47
C ASN A 509 -34.42 9.22 -3.76
N LEU A 510 -34.57 7.97 -3.34
CA LEU A 510 -33.51 7.17 -2.74
C LEU A 510 -33.10 6.08 -3.74
N THR A 511 -31.87 6.14 -4.22
CA THR A 511 -31.32 5.17 -5.18
C THR A 511 -30.11 4.45 -4.61
N ASP A 512 -30.12 3.12 -4.63
CA ASP A 512 -28.95 2.31 -4.29
C ASP A 512 -28.01 2.21 -5.50
N MET A 513 -26.84 2.81 -5.40
CA MET A 513 -25.78 2.76 -6.41
C MET A 513 -24.53 2.08 -5.87
N SER A 514 -24.67 1.25 -4.83
CA SER A 514 -23.56 0.47 -4.28
C SER A 514 -22.94 -0.40 -5.37
N HIS A 515 -21.61 -0.38 -5.45
CA HIS A 515 -20.79 -1.10 -6.43
C HIS A 515 -21.04 -0.69 -7.90
N GLN A 516 -21.58 0.51 -8.14
CA GLN A 516 -21.84 1.04 -9.48
C GLN A 516 -21.17 2.39 -9.67
N PRO A 517 -20.78 2.78 -10.89
CA PRO A 517 -20.25 4.11 -11.16
C PRO A 517 -21.29 5.20 -10.83
N VAL A 518 -20.91 6.17 -10.01
CA VAL A 518 -21.83 7.24 -9.54
C VAL A 518 -21.56 8.61 -10.17
N TRP A 519 -20.46 8.76 -10.94
CA TRP A 519 -20.03 10.05 -11.49
C TRP A 519 -21.17 10.82 -12.17
N ASN A 520 -21.83 10.19 -13.15
CA ASN A 520 -22.90 10.83 -13.91
C ASN A 520 -24.07 11.28 -13.03
N ALA A 521 -24.40 10.52 -11.98
CA ALA A 521 -25.49 10.88 -11.08
C ALA A 521 -25.13 12.11 -10.25
N ILE A 522 -23.93 12.16 -9.67
CA ILE A 522 -23.52 13.26 -8.78
C ILE A 522 -23.04 14.52 -9.51
N THR A 523 -22.82 14.46 -10.83
CA THR A 523 -22.43 15.62 -11.64
C THR A 523 -23.51 16.09 -12.61
N LYS A 524 -24.71 15.51 -12.59
CA LYS A 524 -25.78 15.85 -13.56
C LYS A 524 -26.24 17.32 -13.49
N TYR A 525 -26.06 17.97 -12.35
CA TYR A 525 -26.36 19.39 -12.14
C TYR A 525 -25.16 20.32 -12.29
N CYS A 526 -24.02 19.80 -12.76
CA CYS A 526 -22.93 20.66 -13.18
C CYS A 526 -23.40 21.53 -14.36
N PRO A 527 -23.05 22.82 -14.39
CA PRO A 527 -23.37 23.66 -15.53
C PRO A 527 -22.79 23.03 -16.81
N PRO A 528 -23.47 23.16 -17.96
CA PRO A 528 -22.91 22.73 -19.24
C PRO A 528 -21.53 23.37 -19.37
N GLN A 529 -20.53 22.55 -19.73
CA GLN A 529 -19.12 22.95 -19.75
C GLN A 529 -18.96 24.27 -20.51
N SER A 530 -18.94 25.39 -19.79
CA SER A 530 -18.26 26.55 -20.30
C SER A 530 -16.81 26.09 -20.33
N ILE A 531 -16.26 25.97 -21.55
CA ILE A 531 -14.82 25.83 -21.76
C ILE A 531 -14.18 26.75 -20.72
N PRO A 532 -13.31 26.25 -19.83
CA PRO A 532 -12.70 27.11 -18.83
C PRO A 532 -12.11 28.27 -19.60
N SER A 533 -12.72 29.45 -19.44
CA SER A 533 -12.18 30.64 -20.05
C SER A 533 -10.81 30.78 -19.46
N ALA A 534 -9.79 30.51 -20.27
CA ALA A 534 -8.39 30.76 -19.93
C ALA A 534 -8.16 32.25 -19.56
N SER A 535 -9.16 33.11 -19.79
CA SER A 535 -9.24 34.48 -19.30
C SER A 535 -9.82 34.53 -17.88
N GLY A 536 -8.96 34.34 -16.87
CA GLY A 536 -9.36 34.68 -15.50
C GLY A 536 -8.35 34.46 -14.38
N MET A 537 -7.42 33.52 -14.51
CA MET A 537 -6.33 33.37 -13.53
C MET A 537 -5.07 32.90 -14.25
N ASN A 538 -4.19 33.84 -14.59
CA ASN A 538 -2.78 33.52 -14.76
C ASN A 538 -2.34 32.73 -13.53
N PRO A 539 -1.70 31.56 -13.66
CA PRO A 539 -1.08 30.93 -12.50
C PRO A 539 -0.07 31.94 -11.95
N LYS A 540 -0.33 32.48 -10.75
CA LYS A 540 0.60 33.37 -10.05
C LYS A 540 1.95 32.67 -9.75
N VAL A 541 2.02 31.34 -9.92
CA VAL A 541 3.19 30.51 -9.67
C VAL A 541 3.43 29.59 -10.87
N GLU A 542 4.64 29.62 -11.43
CA GLU A 542 5.09 28.70 -12.48
C GLU A 542 5.26 27.29 -11.92
N THR A 543 4.60 26.29 -12.52
CA THR A 543 4.65 24.88 -12.09
C THR A 543 5.42 23.99 -13.06
N TYR A 544 5.93 24.55 -14.16
CA TYR A 544 6.70 23.88 -15.20
C TYR A 544 5.96 22.65 -15.79
N GLY A 545 4.63 22.72 -15.84
CA GLY A 545 3.77 21.66 -16.37
C GLY A 545 3.57 20.45 -15.45
N LEU A 546 3.95 20.55 -14.17
CA LEU A 546 3.55 19.61 -13.12
C LEU A 546 2.23 20.04 -12.46
N PRO A 547 1.35 19.10 -12.08
CA PRO A 547 0.01 19.41 -11.56
C PRO A 547 0.02 19.73 -10.06
N PHE A 548 0.91 20.63 -9.61
CA PHE A 548 0.87 21.14 -8.23
C PHE A 548 -0.46 21.87 -7.98
N ILE A 549 -1.07 21.62 -6.81
CA ILE A 549 -2.34 22.27 -6.44
C ILE A 549 -2.08 23.74 -6.07
N THR A 550 -2.45 24.65 -6.95
CA THR A 550 -2.33 26.11 -6.76
C THR A 550 -3.57 26.75 -6.13
N ASN A 551 -4.72 26.08 -6.21
CA ASN A 551 -5.99 26.50 -5.64
C ASN A 551 -6.80 25.27 -5.21
N ARG A 552 -7.04 25.15 -3.91
CA ARG A 552 -7.75 24.01 -3.31
C ARG A 552 -9.21 23.91 -3.75
N THR A 553 -9.94 25.03 -3.76
CA THR A 553 -11.36 25.06 -4.15
C THR A 553 -11.54 24.57 -5.58
N LEU A 554 -10.67 25.01 -6.51
CA LEU A 554 -10.70 24.55 -7.90
C LEU A 554 -10.28 23.09 -8.06
N ALA A 555 -9.37 22.59 -7.22
CA ALA A 555 -8.96 21.20 -7.23
C ALA A 555 -10.06 20.24 -6.74
N LEU A 556 -10.89 20.67 -5.79
CA LEU A 556 -12.00 19.87 -5.26
C LEU A 556 -13.28 19.98 -6.10
N ASP A 557 -13.39 20.97 -6.98
CA ASP A 557 -14.56 21.17 -7.84
C ASP A 557 -14.68 20.05 -8.89
N LEU A 558 -15.57 19.09 -8.66
CA LEU A 558 -15.80 17.98 -9.60
C LEU A 558 -16.32 18.44 -10.96
N CYS A 559 -17.09 19.53 -11.03
CA CYS A 559 -17.61 20.04 -12.30
C CYS A 559 -16.49 20.56 -13.21
N ARG A 560 -15.35 20.98 -12.62
CA ARG A 560 -14.15 21.42 -13.35
C ARG A 560 -13.15 20.31 -13.60
N ASN A 561 -13.32 19.14 -12.99
CA ASN A 561 -12.36 18.04 -13.04
C ASN A 561 -13.00 16.72 -13.50
N PRO A 562 -13.57 16.64 -14.72
CA PRO A 562 -14.22 15.43 -15.24
C PRO A 562 -13.31 14.20 -15.31
N GLN A 563 -11.99 14.41 -15.36
CA GLN A 563 -11.00 13.34 -15.34
C GLN A 563 -11.02 12.51 -14.04
N TYR A 564 -11.59 13.02 -12.94
CA TYR A 564 -11.65 12.27 -11.67
C TYR A 564 -12.61 11.07 -11.72
N SER A 565 -13.57 11.07 -12.67
CA SER A 565 -14.52 9.98 -12.91
C SER A 565 -13.87 8.59 -12.98
N GLY A 566 -12.69 8.49 -13.60
CA GLY A 566 -11.95 7.24 -13.78
C GLY A 566 -10.71 7.11 -12.91
N MET A 567 -10.60 7.88 -11.81
CA MET A 567 -9.37 7.93 -11.01
C MET A 567 -9.58 7.73 -9.50
N HIS A 568 -10.84 7.67 -9.04
CA HIS A 568 -11.18 7.62 -7.63
C HIS A 568 -12.29 6.58 -7.36
N GLY A 569 -12.04 5.71 -6.38
CA GLY A 569 -12.95 4.60 -6.05
C GLY A 569 -14.38 5.03 -5.71
N LEU A 570 -14.55 6.14 -4.97
CA LEU A 570 -15.87 6.72 -4.67
C LEU A 570 -16.75 6.90 -5.92
N PHE A 571 -16.17 7.24 -7.06
CA PHE A 571 -16.92 7.52 -8.30
C PHE A 571 -17.06 6.31 -9.20
N MET A 572 -16.11 5.39 -9.12
CA MET A 572 -16.04 4.22 -10.00
C MET A 572 -16.88 3.05 -9.47
N SER A 573 -16.80 2.76 -8.16
CA SER A 573 -17.49 1.65 -7.52
C SER A 573 -17.46 1.81 -5.99
N PRO A 574 -18.24 2.75 -5.42
CA PRO A 574 -18.32 2.93 -3.97
C PRO A 574 -18.92 1.69 -3.28
N THR A 575 -18.63 1.49 -1.99
CA THR A 575 -19.03 0.25 -1.29
C THR A 575 -20.51 0.28 -0.90
N THR A 576 -21.01 1.40 -0.39
CA THR A 576 -22.37 1.50 0.18
C THR A 576 -23.10 2.78 -0.20
N PHE A 577 -23.02 3.19 -1.46
CA PHE A 577 -23.59 4.47 -1.92
C PHE A 577 -25.10 4.40 -2.09
N ARG A 578 -25.87 5.03 -1.17
CA ARG A 578 -27.29 5.34 -1.42
C ARG A 578 -27.47 6.83 -1.61
N LEU A 579 -27.83 7.20 -2.83
CA LEU A 579 -28.04 8.57 -3.24
C LEU A 579 -29.44 9.03 -2.81
N ILE A 580 -29.50 10.14 -2.09
CA ILE A 580 -30.74 10.87 -1.80
C ILE A 580 -30.73 12.12 -2.67
N GLU A 581 -31.61 12.12 -3.67
CA GLU A 581 -31.83 13.26 -4.52
C GLU A 581 -33.07 14.04 -4.05
N GLY A 582 -32.85 15.22 -3.48
CA GLY A 582 -33.90 16.05 -2.89
C GLY A 582 -33.37 17.00 -1.82
N LEU A 583 -34.26 17.82 -1.26
CA LEU A 583 -33.94 18.71 -0.14
C LEU A 583 -34.07 18.00 1.20
N VAL A 584 -33.11 17.13 1.54
CA VAL A 584 -33.04 16.48 2.86
C VAL A 584 -31.76 16.94 3.58
N PRO A 585 -31.85 17.69 4.69
CA PRO A 585 -30.65 18.09 5.44
C PRO A 585 -30.09 16.90 6.22
N ILE A 586 -28.91 16.43 5.81
CA ILE A 586 -28.24 15.27 6.40
C ILE A 586 -26.81 15.65 6.76
N LEU A 587 -26.40 15.32 7.98
CA LEU A 587 -25.04 15.49 8.45
C LEU A 587 -24.17 14.31 8.01
N SER A 588 -23.05 14.63 7.35
CA SER A 588 -22.02 13.66 6.95
C SER A 588 -20.63 14.17 7.34
N VAL A 589 -19.69 13.25 7.50
CA VAL A 589 -18.32 13.59 7.92
C VAL A 589 -17.44 14.11 6.77
N GLY A 590 -17.83 13.84 5.52
CA GLY A 590 -17.17 14.38 4.33
C GLY A 590 -18.05 14.32 3.10
N SER A 591 -17.86 15.25 2.17
CA SER A 591 -18.70 15.37 0.97
C SER A 591 -17.99 16.01 -0.23
N PRO A 592 -18.17 15.49 -1.46
CA PRO A 592 -17.70 16.14 -2.69
C PRO A 592 -18.31 17.54 -2.91
N SER A 593 -17.72 18.31 -3.83
CA SER A 593 -18.17 19.68 -4.11
C SER A 593 -19.58 19.78 -4.72
N THR A 594 -20.07 18.72 -5.36
CA THR A 594 -21.38 18.69 -6.03
C THR A 594 -22.52 18.19 -5.14
N MET A 595 -22.19 17.73 -3.94
CA MET A 595 -23.15 17.14 -3.01
C MET A 595 -23.49 18.14 -1.88
N GLY A 596 -24.68 17.96 -1.31
CA GLY A 596 -25.33 18.90 -0.39
C GLY A 596 -25.33 18.46 1.08
N ASP A 597 -24.54 17.46 1.45
CA ASP A 597 -24.41 17.04 2.83
C ASP A 597 -23.85 18.17 3.72
N ILE A 598 -24.36 18.26 4.95
CA ILE A 598 -23.93 19.22 5.95
C ILE A 598 -22.76 18.63 6.74
N LEU A 599 -21.62 19.30 6.77
CA LEU A 599 -20.39 18.73 7.33
C LEU A 599 -20.31 18.92 8.84
N PHE A 600 -19.97 17.84 9.56
CA PHE A 600 -19.64 17.87 10.99
C PHE A 600 -18.34 17.09 11.28
N PRO A 601 -17.68 17.32 12.43
CA PRO A 601 -16.48 16.57 12.81
C PRO A 601 -16.72 15.06 12.84
N SER A 602 -15.78 14.29 12.29
CA SER A 602 -15.88 12.83 12.35
C SER A 602 -15.67 12.32 13.78
N PRO A 603 -16.51 11.40 14.29
CA PRO A 603 -16.25 10.72 15.57
C PRO A 603 -14.89 10.01 15.60
N ALA A 604 -14.38 9.59 14.43
CA ALA A 604 -13.07 8.95 14.31
C ALA A 604 -11.93 9.80 14.90
N TYR A 605 -12.05 11.13 14.90
CA TYR A 605 -11.01 12.01 15.45
C TYR A 605 -10.90 11.95 16.99
N LEU A 606 -11.90 11.40 17.68
CA LEU A 606 -11.88 11.17 19.13
C LEU A 606 -11.66 9.70 19.51
N GLU A 607 -11.53 8.80 18.54
CA GLU A 607 -11.31 7.37 18.83
C GLU A 607 -9.83 7.09 19.17
N GLU A 608 -9.59 6.26 20.18
CA GLU A 608 -8.23 5.88 20.64
C GLU A 608 -7.33 5.29 19.54
N GLY A 609 -7.92 4.67 18.53
CA GLY A 609 -7.19 4.16 17.35
C GLY A 609 -6.54 5.27 16.51
N PHE A 610 -7.10 6.47 16.54
CA PHE A 610 -6.72 7.59 15.69
C PHE A 610 -6.14 8.79 16.45
N LYS A 611 -6.27 8.85 17.78
CA LYS A 611 -5.62 9.89 18.59
C LYS A 611 -4.10 9.87 18.46
N TYR A 612 -3.52 11.06 18.38
CA TYR A 612 -2.08 11.28 18.43
C TYR A 612 -1.54 11.00 19.84
N ASP A 613 -0.41 10.33 19.91
CA ASP A 613 0.32 10.08 21.14
C ASP A 613 1.78 10.49 20.94
N GLU A 614 2.19 11.55 21.65
CA GLU A 614 3.55 12.09 21.53
C GLU A 614 4.63 11.10 21.97
N SER A 615 4.31 10.11 22.82
CA SER A 615 5.29 9.10 23.26
C SER A 615 5.78 8.18 22.13
N HIS A 616 5.00 8.08 21.05
CA HIS A 616 5.34 7.30 19.86
C HIS A 616 5.94 8.16 18.73
N ASP A 617 6.05 9.48 18.93
CA ASP A 617 6.62 10.40 17.95
C ASP A 617 8.07 10.76 18.30
N VAL A 618 8.94 10.86 17.30
CA VAL A 618 10.35 11.19 17.45
C VAL A 618 10.64 12.59 16.93
N GLU A 619 11.70 13.22 17.43
CA GLU A 619 12.16 14.51 16.91
C GLU A 619 12.46 14.45 15.41
N TRP A 620 12.24 15.56 14.70
CA TRP A 620 12.43 15.66 13.23
C TRP A 620 13.76 15.09 12.75
N GLU A 621 14.84 15.36 13.48
CA GLU A 621 16.19 14.90 13.13
C GLU A 621 16.43 13.40 13.31
N LYS A 622 15.55 12.73 14.06
CA LYS A 622 15.56 11.26 14.23
C LYS A 622 14.61 10.55 13.27
N LYS A 623 13.75 11.29 12.55
CA LYS A 623 12.83 10.71 11.57
C LYS A 623 13.58 10.23 10.34
N ARG A 624 13.08 9.15 9.74
CA ARG A 624 13.52 8.67 8.44
C ARG A 624 13.14 9.67 7.35
N ASN A 625 14.08 9.95 6.46
CA ASN A 625 13.89 10.92 5.38
C ASN A 625 13.21 10.28 4.17
N ASN A 626 11.96 9.84 4.35
CA ASN A 626 11.15 9.13 3.37
C ASN A 626 9.68 9.57 3.45
N LEU A 627 8.92 9.16 2.45
CA LEU A 627 7.47 9.14 2.44
C LEU A 627 6.95 7.81 2.96
N TYR A 628 6.03 7.86 3.92
CA TYR A 628 5.39 6.67 4.47
C TYR A 628 3.88 6.64 4.23
N TRP A 629 3.38 5.46 3.87
CA TRP A 629 1.96 5.12 3.94
C TRP A 629 1.76 3.61 4.04
N ALA A 630 0.91 3.19 4.98
CA ALA A 630 0.39 1.83 5.02
C ALA A 630 -1.12 1.87 5.23
N GLY A 631 -1.87 1.09 4.46
CA GLY A 631 -3.32 1.04 4.57
C GLY A 631 -3.92 -0.17 3.87
N SER A 632 -5.23 -0.36 3.98
CA SER A 632 -5.93 -1.39 3.23
C SER A 632 -6.46 -0.86 1.90
N THR A 633 -6.99 -1.77 1.07
CA THR A 633 -7.69 -1.47 -0.18
C THR A 633 -9.08 -0.86 -0.01
N THR A 634 -9.43 -0.31 1.18
CA THR A 634 -10.66 0.49 1.32
C THR A 634 -10.60 1.71 0.40
N GLY A 635 -11.74 2.17 -0.11
CA GLY A 635 -11.78 3.19 -1.17
C GLY A 635 -12.79 2.90 -2.26
N ALA A 636 -13.11 1.61 -2.47
CA ALA A 636 -14.12 1.13 -3.40
C ALA A 636 -14.30 -0.39 -3.27
N HIS A 637 -15.35 -0.90 -3.91
CA HIS A 637 -15.54 -2.31 -4.17
C HIS A 637 -14.99 -2.69 -5.55
N VAL A 638 -14.16 -3.74 -5.62
CA VAL A 638 -13.59 -4.21 -6.90
C VAL A 638 -14.34 -5.43 -7.44
N SER A 639 -14.96 -5.26 -8.60
CA SER A 639 -15.66 -6.32 -9.36
C SER A 639 -15.14 -6.49 -10.79
N ASP A 640 -14.13 -5.72 -11.20
CA ASP A 640 -13.53 -5.80 -12.54
C ASP A 640 -12.03 -5.47 -12.54
N CYS A 641 -11.41 -5.53 -13.72
CA CYS A 641 -9.99 -5.22 -13.90
C CYS A 641 -9.65 -3.72 -13.79
N GLN A 642 -10.63 -2.82 -13.61
CA GLN A 642 -10.40 -1.38 -13.51
C GLN A 642 -9.83 -0.99 -12.13
N TRP A 643 -9.61 -1.94 -11.22
CA TRP A 643 -9.03 -1.68 -9.90
C TRP A 643 -7.67 -0.97 -9.96
N HIS A 644 -6.91 -1.11 -11.05
CA HIS A 644 -5.67 -0.35 -11.28
C HIS A 644 -5.88 1.17 -11.28
N ASN A 645 -7.11 1.63 -11.58
CA ASN A 645 -7.47 3.05 -11.66
C ASN A 645 -7.94 3.63 -10.32
N PHE A 646 -8.14 2.80 -9.29
CA PHE A 646 -8.57 3.29 -7.98
C PHE A 646 -7.44 4.05 -7.28
N HIS A 647 -7.78 5.13 -6.57
CA HIS A 647 -6.81 6.10 -6.06
C HIS A 647 -5.72 5.46 -5.17
N ARG A 648 -6.07 4.53 -4.27
CA ARG A 648 -5.08 3.84 -3.42
C ARG A 648 -4.19 2.88 -4.21
N GLN A 649 -4.77 2.13 -5.13
CA GLN A 649 -4.06 1.18 -5.97
C GLN A 649 -3.04 1.92 -6.85
N ARG A 650 -3.43 3.05 -7.45
CA ARG A 650 -2.54 3.92 -8.21
C ARG A 650 -1.40 4.47 -7.36
N PHE A 651 -1.68 4.92 -6.14
CA PHE A 651 -0.67 5.44 -5.24
C PHE A 651 0.32 4.36 -4.78
N VAL A 652 -0.17 3.17 -4.40
CA VAL A 652 0.71 2.06 -4.01
C VAL A 652 1.50 1.54 -5.21
N GLN A 653 0.89 1.49 -6.40
CA GLN A 653 1.58 1.16 -7.65
C GLN A 653 2.75 2.13 -7.92
N LEU A 654 2.52 3.43 -7.73
CA LEU A 654 3.56 4.46 -7.82
C LEU A 654 4.65 4.24 -6.77
N GLY A 655 4.30 4.15 -5.48
CA GLY A 655 5.26 4.03 -4.39
C GLY A 655 6.09 2.74 -4.41
N GLN A 656 5.55 1.66 -4.98
CA GLN A 656 6.26 0.40 -5.20
C GLN A 656 6.96 0.32 -6.57
N ASN A 657 6.88 1.39 -7.37
CA ASN A 657 7.43 1.48 -8.73
C ASN A 657 6.98 0.33 -9.65
N LEU A 658 5.70 -0.03 -9.60
CA LEU A 658 5.11 -1.13 -10.35
C LEU A 658 4.56 -0.68 -11.71
N GLY A 659 4.59 -1.59 -12.69
CA GLY A 659 4.00 -1.35 -14.03
C GLY A 659 4.86 -0.53 -15.01
N GLY A 660 6.12 -0.24 -14.68
CA GLY A 660 7.09 0.36 -15.62
C GLY A 660 6.73 1.80 -16.05
N GLN A 661 6.08 2.56 -15.17
CA GLN A 661 5.68 3.93 -15.45
C GLN A 661 6.88 4.87 -15.56
N LYS A 662 6.72 5.94 -16.35
CA LYS A 662 7.65 7.07 -16.36
C LYS A 662 7.18 8.10 -15.33
N HIS A 663 8.15 8.68 -14.64
CA HIS A 663 8.01 9.64 -13.57
C HIS A 663 8.49 11.00 -14.03
N SER A 664 7.74 12.03 -13.66
CA SER A 664 8.02 13.40 -14.06
C SER A 664 8.88 14.10 -13.01
N TYR A 665 9.96 14.73 -13.46
CA TYR A 665 10.89 15.52 -12.64
C TYR A 665 11.17 16.87 -13.27
N LEU A 666 11.63 17.84 -12.48
CA LEU A 666 12.15 19.10 -12.97
C LEU A 666 13.65 19.00 -13.20
N ARG A 667 14.13 19.51 -14.33
CA ARG A 667 15.54 19.50 -14.71
C ARG A 667 15.94 20.85 -15.28
N GLN A 668 17.16 21.27 -14.98
CA GLN A 668 17.71 22.53 -15.46
C GLN A 668 18.57 22.28 -16.70
N ARG A 669 18.29 23.00 -17.79
CA ARG A 669 19.10 23.01 -19.00
C ARG A 669 19.48 24.47 -19.30
N GLY A 670 20.73 24.83 -19.03
CA GLY A 670 21.15 26.23 -19.08
C GLY A 670 20.43 27.07 -18.02
N GLN A 671 19.70 28.09 -18.45
CA GLN A 671 18.91 28.99 -17.58
C GLN A 671 17.42 28.65 -17.53
N THR A 672 16.99 27.51 -18.09
CA THR A 672 15.57 27.14 -18.15
C THR A 672 15.33 25.85 -17.37
N VAL A 673 14.31 25.88 -16.51
CA VAL A 673 13.78 24.70 -15.83
C VAL A 673 12.68 24.10 -16.71
N THR A 674 12.79 22.79 -16.96
CA THR A 674 11.85 22.05 -17.81
C THR A 674 11.48 20.73 -17.16
N ARG A 675 10.28 20.23 -17.46
CA ARG A 675 9.86 18.88 -17.08
C ARG A 675 10.58 17.84 -17.94
N ALA A 676 11.10 16.80 -17.28
CA ALA A 676 11.69 15.62 -17.89
C ALA A 676 11.00 14.34 -17.37
N GLU A 677 10.95 13.32 -18.21
CA GLU A 677 10.42 12.00 -17.85
C GLU A 677 11.57 11.02 -17.63
N SER A 678 11.54 10.26 -16.53
CA SER A 678 12.51 9.23 -16.20
C SER A 678 11.79 7.95 -15.75
N SER A 679 12.30 6.77 -16.12
CA SER A 679 11.80 5.50 -15.56
C SER A 679 12.30 5.26 -14.13
N PHE A 680 13.20 6.11 -13.64
CA PHE A 680 13.75 5.99 -12.30
C PHE A 680 12.78 6.52 -11.25
N LEU A 681 12.62 5.75 -10.19
CA LEU A 681 12.05 6.18 -8.92
C LEU A 681 12.99 5.72 -7.82
N ASN A 682 13.34 6.62 -6.90
CA ASN A 682 14.15 6.25 -5.75
C ASN A 682 13.29 5.51 -4.72
N GLY A 683 13.24 4.17 -4.77
CA GLY A 683 12.48 3.35 -3.81
C GLY A 683 12.84 3.59 -2.34
N ARG A 684 14.02 4.13 -2.03
CA ARG A 684 14.42 4.48 -0.65
C ARG A 684 13.61 5.63 -0.06
N ALA A 685 13.06 6.47 -0.91
CA ALA A 685 12.21 7.58 -0.49
C ALA A 685 10.74 7.16 -0.29
N PHE A 686 10.37 5.91 -0.60
CA PHE A 686 8.98 5.42 -0.53
C PHE A 686 8.87 4.16 0.34
N ASP A 687 8.20 4.27 1.48
CA ASP A 687 7.71 3.12 2.26
C ASP A 687 6.19 3.09 2.17
N VAL A 688 5.71 2.60 1.03
CA VAL A 688 4.29 2.61 0.65
C VAL A 688 3.81 1.17 0.41
N VAL A 689 2.78 0.75 1.15
CA VAL A 689 2.36 -0.66 1.13
C VAL A 689 0.88 -0.86 1.45
N PHE A 690 0.27 -1.89 0.86
CA PHE A 690 -0.98 -2.42 1.38
C PHE A 690 -0.74 -3.33 2.59
N SER A 691 -1.43 -3.05 3.70
CA SER A 691 -1.45 -3.93 4.87
C SER A 691 -2.51 -5.04 4.74
N ARG A 692 -3.58 -4.80 3.98
CA ARG A 692 -4.66 -5.77 3.74
C ARG A 692 -5.36 -5.51 2.41
N ILE A 693 -5.63 -6.58 1.67
CA ILE A 693 -6.42 -6.56 0.43
C ILE A 693 -7.76 -7.24 0.71
N PHE A 694 -8.86 -6.48 0.59
CA PHE A 694 -10.25 -6.90 0.74
C PHE A 694 -11.20 -5.92 0.02
N GLY A 695 -12.52 -6.16 0.09
CA GLY A 695 -13.50 -5.33 -0.63
C GLY A 695 -13.46 -5.58 -2.13
N CYS A 696 -13.20 -6.82 -2.52
CA CYS A 696 -13.04 -7.25 -3.90
C CYS A 696 -13.69 -8.62 -4.07
N GLU A 697 -14.15 -8.93 -5.27
CA GLU A 697 -14.49 -10.33 -5.61
C GLU A 697 -13.23 -11.20 -5.52
N THR A 698 -13.41 -12.48 -5.20
CA THR A 698 -12.33 -13.44 -4.91
C THR A 698 -11.21 -13.41 -5.95
N LYS A 699 -11.58 -13.38 -7.24
CA LYS A 699 -10.64 -13.32 -8.37
C LYS A 699 -9.75 -12.07 -8.30
N TYR A 700 -10.34 -10.88 -8.19
CA TYR A 700 -9.58 -9.62 -8.21
C TYR A 700 -8.81 -9.38 -6.91
N CYS A 701 -9.26 -9.93 -5.78
CA CYS A 701 -8.45 -9.95 -4.56
C CYS A 701 -7.15 -10.73 -4.76
N GLN A 702 -7.19 -11.87 -5.46
CA GLN A 702 -6.00 -12.67 -5.74
C GLN A 702 -5.08 -11.98 -6.73
N GLU A 703 -5.63 -11.37 -7.78
CA GLU A 703 -4.85 -10.58 -8.73
C GLU A 703 -4.12 -9.43 -8.02
N GLN A 704 -4.80 -8.68 -7.17
CA GLN A 704 -4.19 -7.61 -6.37
C GLN A 704 -3.11 -8.16 -5.41
N LYS A 705 -3.37 -9.29 -4.72
CA LYS A 705 -2.38 -9.94 -3.84
C LYS A 705 -1.14 -10.41 -4.60
N ALA A 706 -1.29 -10.81 -5.86
CA ALA A 706 -0.19 -11.23 -6.72
C ALA A 706 0.56 -10.03 -7.31
N TYR A 707 -0.11 -8.90 -7.51
CA TYR A 707 0.45 -7.68 -8.10
C TYR A 707 1.20 -6.82 -7.08
N PHE A 708 0.62 -6.59 -5.90
CA PHE A 708 1.21 -5.74 -4.86
C PHE A 708 2.04 -6.53 -3.86
N ASP A 709 3.16 -5.95 -3.44
CA ASP A 709 3.85 -6.40 -2.25
C ASP A 709 3.09 -5.89 -1.02
N THR A 710 2.72 -6.80 -0.11
CA THR A 710 2.00 -6.48 1.12
C THR A 710 2.89 -6.70 2.34
N LYS A 711 2.65 -5.94 3.41
CA LYS A 711 3.29 -6.15 4.73
C LYS A 711 2.22 -6.48 5.77
N ALA A 712 2.61 -7.21 6.80
CA ALA A 712 1.72 -7.47 7.93
C ALA A 712 1.31 -6.15 8.62
N TRP A 713 0.28 -6.22 9.47
CA TRP A 713 -0.30 -5.04 10.11
C TRP A 713 0.78 -4.21 10.82
N ALA A 714 1.02 -3.01 10.30
CA ALA A 714 1.98 -2.06 10.87
C ALA A 714 1.37 -1.42 12.11
N ASP A 715 2.22 -1.12 13.09
CA ASP A 715 1.86 -0.29 14.23
C ASP A 715 1.13 0.99 13.75
N LYS A 716 0.02 1.36 14.41
CA LYS A 716 -0.80 2.52 14.06
C LYS A 716 0.00 3.82 14.05
N ASP A 717 1.11 3.87 14.78
CA ASP A 717 1.98 5.03 14.96
C ASP A 717 3.29 4.93 14.17
N LEU A 718 3.51 3.87 13.37
CA LEU A 718 4.74 3.71 12.59
C LEU A 718 4.99 4.88 11.60
N ALA A 719 3.91 5.54 11.15
CA ALA A 719 4.00 6.73 10.31
C ALA A 719 4.78 7.87 10.97
N LEU A 720 4.72 7.98 12.31
CA LEU A 720 5.37 9.04 13.08
C LEU A 720 6.91 8.95 13.04
N LEU A 721 7.47 7.83 12.55
CA LEU A 721 8.92 7.68 12.37
C LEU A 721 9.45 8.24 11.04
N SER A 722 8.57 8.73 10.15
CA SER A 722 8.93 9.23 8.82
C SER A 722 8.71 10.73 8.70
N ARG A 723 9.58 11.44 7.96
CA ARG A 723 9.48 12.90 7.77
C ARG A 723 8.25 13.28 6.96
N LEU A 724 7.94 12.54 5.90
CA LEU A 724 6.75 12.77 5.07
C LEU A 724 5.73 11.66 5.32
N VAL A 725 4.47 12.02 5.55
CA VAL A 725 3.38 11.07 5.82
C VAL A 725 2.22 11.33 4.88
N PHE A 726 1.77 10.31 4.14
CA PHE A 726 0.71 10.48 3.15
C PHE A 726 -0.67 10.20 3.76
N ASP A 727 -1.69 10.96 3.35
CA ASP A 727 -3.10 10.77 3.68
C ASP A 727 -3.94 10.64 2.41
N LEU A 728 -4.84 9.66 2.41
CA LEU A 728 -5.69 9.28 1.29
C LEU A 728 -7.09 8.96 1.77
N ASP A 729 -8.08 9.38 0.99
CA ASP A 729 -9.47 8.98 1.16
C ASP A 729 -9.61 7.45 1.24
N GLY A 730 -10.61 6.99 2.00
CA GLY A 730 -11.07 5.61 1.99
C GLY A 730 -12.41 5.52 1.28
N ASN A 731 -13.34 4.71 1.83
CA ASN A 731 -14.74 4.78 1.38
C ASN A 731 -15.32 6.17 1.63
N GLY A 732 -14.86 6.85 2.69
CA GLY A 732 -15.08 8.27 2.98
C GLY A 732 -13.76 8.93 3.41
N ILE A 733 -13.82 9.77 4.44
CA ILE A 733 -12.65 10.50 4.97
C ILE A 733 -11.63 9.56 5.64
N SER A 734 -10.41 10.06 5.87
CA SER A 734 -9.36 9.36 6.61
C SER A 734 -9.32 9.82 8.07
N GLY A 735 -9.77 8.97 9.00
CA GLY A 735 -9.70 9.26 10.44
C GLY A 735 -8.27 9.45 10.98
N ARG A 736 -7.25 9.02 10.23
CA ARG A 736 -5.83 9.16 10.61
C ARG A 736 -5.31 10.59 10.47
N TYR A 737 -5.99 11.44 9.71
CA TYR A 737 -5.43 12.72 9.29
C TYR A 737 -5.03 13.61 10.47
N TYR A 738 -5.80 13.63 11.56
CA TYR A 738 -5.50 14.47 12.74
C TYR A 738 -4.22 14.05 13.43
N LYS A 739 -3.97 12.75 13.55
CA LYS A 739 -2.71 12.24 14.08
C LYS A 739 -1.51 12.68 13.25
N LEU A 740 -1.64 12.65 11.92
CA LEU A 740 -0.58 13.07 11.02
C LEU A 740 -0.32 14.57 11.16
N LEU A 741 -1.38 15.38 11.21
CA LEU A 741 -1.28 16.84 11.36
C LEU A 741 -0.73 17.28 12.73
N ALA A 742 -1.06 16.55 13.80
CA ALA A 742 -0.55 16.80 15.16
C ALA A 742 0.90 16.34 15.38
N SER A 743 1.41 15.48 14.49
CA SER A 743 2.75 14.92 14.59
C SER A 743 3.85 15.91 14.23
N LYS A 744 5.10 15.52 14.49
CA LYS A 744 6.30 16.20 14.02
C LYS A 744 6.60 15.91 12.54
N SER A 745 5.72 15.26 11.78
CA SER A 745 5.90 14.92 10.36
C SER A 745 5.14 15.86 9.44
N ALA A 746 5.56 15.98 8.17
CA ALA A 746 4.89 16.79 7.15
C ALA A 746 3.79 15.99 6.43
N PRO A 747 2.50 16.32 6.58
CA PRO A 747 1.42 15.59 5.94
C PRO A 747 1.29 15.94 4.45
N LEU A 748 1.14 14.92 3.60
CA LEU A 748 0.77 15.04 2.19
C LEU A 748 -0.67 14.52 2.04
N LYS A 749 -1.63 15.35 1.63
CA LYS A 749 -3.06 14.95 1.54
C LYS A 749 -3.56 14.94 0.09
N GLN A 750 -4.04 13.78 -0.37
CA GLN A 750 -4.82 13.65 -1.60
C GLN A 750 -6.28 13.34 -1.23
N THR A 751 -7.22 14.20 -1.62
CA THR A 751 -8.64 14.02 -1.32
C THR A 751 -9.55 14.62 -2.40
N VAL A 752 -10.78 14.10 -2.50
CA VAL A 752 -11.92 14.71 -3.24
C VAL A 752 -13.03 15.18 -2.30
N LEU A 753 -12.86 15.00 -0.99
CA LEU A 753 -13.86 15.28 0.02
C LEU A 753 -13.58 16.62 0.69
N ARG A 754 -14.64 17.38 0.93
CA ARG A 754 -14.64 18.48 1.88
C ARG A 754 -14.94 17.95 3.27
N GLU A 755 -14.28 18.50 4.27
CA GLU A 755 -14.44 18.21 5.70
C GLU A 755 -14.63 19.53 6.49
N TRP A 756 -15.15 19.44 7.72
CA TRP A 756 -15.46 20.61 8.56
C TRP A 756 -14.26 21.56 8.79
N HIS A 757 -13.04 21.03 8.76
CA HIS A 757 -11.82 21.73 9.12
C HIS A 757 -11.14 22.48 7.96
N ASP A 758 -11.73 22.40 6.76
CA ASP A 758 -11.13 22.89 5.54
C ASP A 758 -10.98 24.41 5.45
N GLU A 759 -11.78 25.16 6.21
CA GLU A 759 -11.69 26.62 6.32
C GLU A 759 -10.64 27.06 7.34
N ARG A 760 -10.07 26.09 8.08
CA ARG A 760 -9.03 26.30 9.09
C ARG A 760 -7.67 25.90 8.57
N LEU A 761 -7.57 25.07 7.52
CA LEU A 761 -6.29 24.63 6.97
C LEU A 761 -5.92 25.38 5.70
N VAL A 762 -4.69 25.88 5.67
CA VAL A 762 -4.10 26.48 4.49
C VAL A 762 -3.10 25.49 3.88
N PRO A 763 -3.34 24.98 2.65
CA PRO A 763 -2.39 24.14 1.95
C PRO A 763 -1.08 24.87 1.73
N TRP A 764 0.03 24.14 1.73
CA TRP A 764 1.42 24.64 1.69
C TRP A 764 1.91 25.36 2.95
N VAL A 765 1.03 25.62 3.93
CA VAL A 765 1.40 26.09 5.28
C VAL A 765 1.31 24.93 6.28
N HIS A 766 0.13 24.31 6.39
CA HIS A 766 -0.11 23.27 7.40
C HIS A 766 0.08 21.85 6.87
N TYR A 767 -0.04 21.66 5.56
CA TYR A 767 0.10 20.37 4.89
C TYR A 767 0.39 20.57 3.40
N ILE A 768 0.86 19.53 2.71
CA ILE A 768 1.14 19.56 1.28
C ILE A 768 -0.04 18.93 0.50
N PRO A 769 -0.77 19.69 -0.34
CA PRO A 769 -1.86 19.14 -1.13
C PRO A 769 -1.35 18.36 -2.35
N ILE A 770 -1.93 17.20 -2.60
CA ILE A 770 -1.57 16.32 -3.72
C ILE A 770 -2.74 16.16 -4.68
N SER A 771 -2.47 16.33 -5.97
CA SER A 771 -3.45 16.15 -7.04
C SER A 771 -3.88 14.69 -7.15
N GLN A 772 -5.11 14.47 -7.62
CA GLN A 772 -5.59 13.12 -7.93
C GLN A 772 -4.71 12.41 -8.97
N GLY A 773 -3.94 13.15 -9.78
CA GLY A 773 -3.08 12.64 -10.84
C GLY A 773 -1.77 11.99 -10.38
N LEU A 774 -1.24 12.38 -9.22
CA LEU A 774 0.03 11.91 -8.63
C LEU A 774 1.30 12.20 -9.45
N LYS A 775 1.24 12.90 -10.59
CA LYS A 775 2.39 13.10 -11.48
C LYS A 775 3.49 13.97 -10.88
N GLU A 776 3.13 14.83 -9.94
CA GLU A 776 4.04 15.69 -9.18
C GLU A 776 4.73 14.96 -8.03
N VAL A 777 4.23 13.80 -7.58
CA VAL A 777 4.72 13.13 -6.37
C VAL A 777 6.19 12.71 -6.48
N PRO A 778 6.69 12.14 -7.60
CA PRO A 778 8.11 11.81 -7.74
C PRO A 778 9.03 13.03 -7.57
N GLU A 779 8.74 14.14 -8.25
CA GLU A 779 9.48 15.40 -8.11
C GLU A 779 9.39 15.93 -6.69
N LEU A 780 8.18 16.00 -6.13
CA LEU A 780 7.92 16.56 -4.81
C LEU A 780 8.68 15.80 -3.73
N VAL A 781 8.60 14.46 -3.73
CA VAL A 781 9.31 13.62 -2.76
C VAL A 781 10.82 13.74 -2.97
N SER A 782 11.30 13.77 -4.22
CA SER A 782 12.71 13.99 -4.54
C SER A 782 13.21 15.32 -3.97
N TYR A 783 12.50 16.43 -4.23
CA TYR A 783 12.84 17.76 -3.74
C TYR A 783 12.87 17.81 -2.21
N LEU A 784 11.79 17.37 -1.55
CA LEU A 784 11.63 17.46 -0.09
C LEU A 784 12.56 16.54 0.71
N THR A 785 13.05 15.46 0.10
CA THR A 785 13.95 14.51 0.78
C THR A 785 15.41 14.70 0.39
N SER A 786 15.72 15.12 -0.84
CA SER A 786 17.09 15.11 -1.35
C SER A 786 17.77 16.48 -1.39
N THR A 787 17.03 17.58 -1.27
CA THR A 787 17.59 18.94 -1.25
C THR A 787 17.52 19.57 0.13
N GLU A 788 18.50 20.42 0.47
CA GLU A 788 18.51 21.13 1.77
C GLU A 788 17.29 22.07 1.91
N ALA A 789 17.01 22.87 0.88
CA ALA A 789 15.86 23.76 0.84
C ALA A 789 14.53 23.00 0.99
N GLY A 790 14.36 21.88 0.27
CA GLY A 790 13.15 21.06 0.36
C GLY A 790 13.00 20.38 1.73
N GLN A 791 14.09 19.90 2.34
CA GLN A 791 14.05 19.34 3.70
C GLN A 791 13.67 20.40 4.74
N GLN A 792 14.23 21.60 4.63
CA GLN A 792 13.88 22.73 5.49
C GLN A 792 12.41 23.12 5.32
N ARG A 793 11.93 23.19 4.07
CA ARG A 793 10.51 23.44 3.76
C ARG A 793 9.59 22.38 4.34
N ALA A 794 9.93 21.10 4.22
CA ALA A 794 9.15 20.02 4.80
C ALA A 794 9.05 20.15 6.33
N LYS A 795 10.17 20.49 6.99
CA LYS A 795 10.22 20.74 8.44
C LYS A 795 9.33 21.91 8.83
N GLU A 796 9.41 23.02 8.12
CA GLU A 796 8.58 24.21 8.38
C GLU A 796 7.09 23.90 8.27
N ILE A 797 6.67 23.14 7.25
CA ILE A 797 5.25 22.74 7.10
C ILE A 797 4.82 21.83 8.25
N ALA A 798 5.66 20.88 8.66
CA ALA A 798 5.37 20.01 9.80
C ALA A 798 5.20 20.81 11.11
N GLU A 799 6.13 21.73 11.38
CA GLU A 799 6.09 22.58 12.58
C GLU A 799 4.89 23.52 12.57
N GLN A 800 4.58 24.14 11.43
CA GLN A 800 3.42 25.03 11.28
C GLN A 800 2.11 24.27 11.39
N GLY A 801 1.98 23.10 10.76
CA GLY A 801 0.82 22.22 10.87
C GLY A 801 0.56 21.80 12.31
N ARG A 802 1.59 21.33 13.01
CA ARG A 802 1.51 20.96 14.43
C ARG A 802 1.15 22.13 15.33
N ALA A 803 1.82 23.27 15.14
CA ALA A 803 1.56 24.48 15.93
C ALA A 803 0.13 24.97 15.73
N TRP A 804 -0.38 24.93 14.50
CA TRP A 804 -1.75 25.32 14.19
C TRP A 804 -2.78 24.32 14.72
N PHE A 805 -2.49 23.02 14.65
CA PHE A 805 -3.32 21.97 15.24
C PHE A 805 -3.57 22.24 16.74
N SER A 806 -2.53 22.60 17.48
CA SER A 806 -2.67 22.93 18.91
C SER A 806 -3.53 24.16 19.23
N LYS A 807 -3.91 24.96 18.21
CA LYS A 807 -4.65 26.22 18.35
C LYS A 807 -6.05 26.20 17.70
N ALA A 808 -6.23 25.47 16.61
CA ALA A 808 -7.45 25.49 15.79
C ALA A 808 -8.16 24.13 15.68
N PHE A 809 -7.60 23.09 16.29
CA PHE A 809 -8.10 21.70 16.24
C PHE A 809 -8.28 21.08 17.63
N ARG A 810 -8.31 21.91 18.68
CA ARG A 810 -8.62 21.46 20.04
C ARG A 810 -10.06 20.96 20.07
N GLU A 811 -10.39 20.15 21.08
CA GLU A 811 -11.78 19.74 21.32
C GLU A 811 -12.72 20.95 21.40
N VAL A 812 -12.26 22.05 22.02
CA VAL A 812 -13.03 23.30 22.07
C VAL A 812 -13.21 23.97 20.70
N ASP A 813 -12.27 23.84 19.76
CA ASP A 813 -12.44 24.40 18.40
C ASP A 813 -13.46 23.60 17.59
N MET A 814 -13.50 22.27 17.80
CA MET A 814 -14.59 21.41 17.32
C MET A 814 -15.93 21.81 17.94
N THR A 815 -15.96 22.07 19.25
CA THR A 815 -17.15 22.58 19.96
C THR A 815 -17.63 23.90 19.38
N ILE A 816 -16.74 24.86 19.10
CA ILE A 816 -17.11 26.16 18.51
C ILE A 816 -17.78 25.97 17.14
N TYR A 817 -17.26 25.06 16.31
CA TYR A 817 -17.88 24.73 15.02
C TYR A 817 -19.23 24.06 15.19
N VAL A 818 -19.32 23.04 16.06
CA VAL A 818 -20.57 22.32 16.32
C VAL A 818 -21.62 23.25 16.93
N TYR A 819 -21.26 24.11 17.87
CA TYR A 819 -22.17 25.11 18.44
C TYR A 819 -22.72 26.01 17.33
N ARG A 820 -21.86 26.55 16.45
CA ARG A 820 -22.32 27.36 15.32
C ARG A 820 -23.27 26.58 14.40
N LEU A 821 -22.93 25.34 14.08
CA LEU A 821 -23.76 24.44 13.27
C LEU A 821 -25.13 24.22 13.90
N LEU A 822 -25.20 23.94 15.21
CA LEU A 822 -26.45 23.68 15.93
C LEU A 822 -27.36 24.92 15.94
N LEU A 823 -26.81 26.13 16.04
CA LEU A 823 -27.60 27.37 15.91
C LEU A 823 -28.23 27.50 14.52
N GLU A 824 -27.47 27.21 13.47
CA GLU A 824 -27.97 27.25 12.09
C GLU A 824 -29.02 26.16 11.81
N LEU A 825 -28.83 24.96 12.35
CA LEU A 825 -29.80 23.87 12.27
C LEU A 825 -31.08 24.18 13.03
N ALA A 826 -30.99 24.71 14.25
CA ALA A 826 -32.15 25.11 15.05
C ALA A 826 -32.99 26.17 14.33
N ARG A 827 -32.33 27.18 13.73
CA ARG A 827 -33.00 28.16 12.87
C ARG A 827 -33.65 27.50 11.66
N LEU A 828 -32.96 26.56 11.01
CA LEU A 828 -33.47 25.88 9.81
C LEU A 828 -34.79 25.14 10.07
N HIS A 829 -34.93 24.46 11.21
CA HIS A 829 -36.12 23.65 11.50
C HIS A 829 -37.10 24.30 12.49
N ASP A 830 -36.97 25.60 12.76
CA ASP A 830 -37.93 26.35 13.59
C ASP A 830 -39.34 26.28 12.97
N PRO A 831 -40.35 25.72 13.67
CA PRO A 831 -41.71 25.58 13.14
C PRO A 831 -42.41 26.90 12.77
N GLN A 832 -41.89 28.05 13.19
CA GLN A 832 -42.36 29.39 12.84
C GLN A 832 -41.62 30.01 11.65
N ARG A 833 -40.52 29.39 11.19
CA ARG A 833 -39.76 29.89 10.04
C ARG A 833 -40.49 29.58 8.74
N GLU A 834 -40.80 30.62 7.99
CA GLU A 834 -41.33 30.53 6.62
C GLU A 834 -40.21 30.22 5.60
N ALA A 835 -40.60 29.70 4.45
CA ALA A 835 -39.70 29.51 3.31
C ALA A 835 -39.19 30.86 2.78
N SER A 836 -37.90 30.95 2.43
CA SER A 836 -37.26 32.20 1.95
C SER A 836 -36.40 32.00 0.70
#